data_AF-A0A2E7LDM6-F1
#
_entry.id   AF-A0A2E7LDM6-F1
#
_cell.length_a   1.000
_cell.length_b   1.000
_cell.length_c   1.000
_cell.angle_alpha   90.00
_cell.angle_beta   90.00
_cell.angle_gamma   90.00
#
_symmetry.space_group_name_H-M   'P 1'
#
loop_
_entity.id
_entity.type
_entity.pdbx_description
1 polymer ?
#
loop_
_entity_poly.entity_id
_entity_poly.type
_entity_poly.pdbx_seq_one_letter_code
_entity_poly.pdbx_strand_id
1 'polypeptide(L)'
;MLLSIETMVAFSRYHTKPQRAPGLCVLIGFFLAVNYGPGLRSEESGLYGTWLMAPRYARQSKLIPASGKLAGTIRGARFSKRTPEALVFDGKQGFVTLTDNLVDAQLPRPQLAVEAWVLVESTSDWGAFASAIQDNGEYERGWMLGYRGARFCFGLVSTRKQRLTYLTSNTEFATGSWYYVAATYDGQTMNLYVDGQLAASSKEQGGDILYPERGRFGLGGYRDDDEFYPLDGRIAEVSVHRTALSSRAIASRFATRKQGFPGIVASRTVGDDWPTYLRDDLRSGMSTSALQWPLKLAWHYRAEHAPAPAWPPPAKQNFWREEFNLPARVTYDRAMHVVSDGQNVVFGSSADDQLHCLDLSTGATRWVFFAEGPIRLAPTLWKDRVYFGSDDGHVYCLSAHQGRQVWKFRAGPRDRRIPGNGRIISAWPVRSGVIIDDGQIRFAAGLFPNQGTFQYLLDAQTGKQLASGKIAFSPQGYMTKRGNALAIAQGRGPQAHLAKLQRAGKPLPMPSGNWTEQYPYSFVGAAKSWIAGGAGRVAAFDSASGEEIWSARVQGRAYGLAVAAGHLLVSTDRGNIYCFAPPTPTTATDVPPEPSQRRPDSDPTGPLSQLAQRLVESTGVDIGYALLLGSGNGRLAGELARRTRLRIVGVDPDNDQVDQARQYLADKGHYGQVAIHRGGLSSLPYGSALFNLVVYVASPAQSLVPAATKKEILRVLHPNSTAVLTDQTGTTWVELHRPAVAGTGDWTHMYANPANTSCSLDERVTDQLQLQWFGPPGPRDMVDRHHRTVPPLVCDGRLFIPGDNRVIGVDAYNGSLLWNVEVADSRRIGALRDAGSMVATEDYLYVLARDRCYGLNARTGASERNFSAPLSADGQLRYWGYVARVGDRLFGSTTRPGASRTEQSRQTIDETYYDHIPIVTSDRLFARHRQTGELLWDYTPTTGAILNPTITMAKNRLFFVQSNIGSTLNEETGRSKLPALLREAATLVAIDATSGQVVWKRNIDLSSIEHHLYLSYAANRLIAVGTRNQGSGKQGRVWYDVHCYSARDGMPQWKTTQNQQQATGGSHGEQDHHPVIVGKTVYVEPYAYDLVSGQQLQHWNLRRGGHGCGAMSASAST
;
A
#
# COMPACT_ATOMS: atom_id res chain seq x y z
N MET A 1 62.55 -29.08 28.52
CA MET A 1 63.10 -29.78 27.34
C MET A 1 62.88 -28.90 26.12
N LEU A 2 63.66 -29.14 25.05
CA LEU A 2 63.60 -28.47 23.74
C LEU A 2 62.19 -28.61 23.12
N LEU A 3 61.61 -27.73 22.28
CA LEU A 3 61.90 -26.40 21.68
C LEU A 3 60.50 -25.85 21.19
N SER A 4 60.17 -24.82 20.40
CA SER A 4 60.72 -23.68 19.59
C SER A 4 59.49 -22.88 19.06
N ILE A 5 59.44 -21.74 18.33
CA ILE A 5 60.16 -20.47 17.98
C ILE A 5 59.16 -19.78 16.98
N GLU A 6 58.83 -18.49 16.87
CA GLU A 6 59.02 -17.19 17.59
C GLU A 6 58.17 -16.09 16.84
N THR A 7 57.92 -14.83 17.27
CA THR A 7 58.12 -14.07 18.54
C THR A 7 56.98 -13.05 18.77
N MET A 8 56.95 -12.53 20.00
CA MET A 8 56.32 -11.32 20.60
C MET A 8 56.32 -10.01 19.74
N VAL A 9 55.58 -8.90 20.02
CA VAL A 9 54.57 -8.52 21.05
C VAL A 9 53.72 -7.31 20.58
N ALA A 10 52.61 -6.99 21.26
CA ALA A 10 51.73 -5.84 20.97
C ALA A 10 51.99 -4.59 21.86
N PHE A 11 51.54 -3.40 21.43
CA PHE A 11 50.54 -2.55 22.14
C PHE A 11 50.13 -1.30 21.30
N SER A 12 49.37 -0.34 21.87
CA SER A 12 48.56 0.64 21.10
C SER A 12 48.67 2.11 21.54
N ARG A 13 48.30 3.01 20.60
CA ARG A 13 47.80 4.42 20.72
C ARG A 13 48.64 5.53 20.04
N TYR A 14 47.93 6.63 19.73
CA TYR A 14 48.36 7.92 19.15
C TYR A 14 49.61 8.51 19.84
N HIS A 15 50.46 9.36 19.22
CA HIS A 15 50.15 10.59 18.46
C HIS A 15 51.33 11.12 17.59
N THR A 16 51.03 12.05 16.66
CA THR A 16 51.86 13.16 16.09
C THR A 16 53.33 12.99 15.61
N LYS A 17 53.58 13.38 14.33
CA LYS A 17 54.75 14.09 13.71
C LYS A 17 56.15 14.03 14.39
N PRO A 18 57.23 13.81 13.60
CA PRO A 18 58.04 14.96 13.17
C PRO A 18 58.51 14.94 11.68
N GLN A 19 59.73 15.39 11.35
CA GLN A 19 60.15 15.90 10.03
C GLN A 19 61.40 15.23 9.39
N ARG A 20 61.51 15.34 8.06
CA ARG A 20 62.71 15.57 7.21
C ARG A 20 64.00 14.70 7.37
N ALA A 21 64.27 13.90 6.31
CA ALA A 21 65.47 13.94 5.42
C ALA A 21 66.90 13.72 6.00
N PRO A 22 67.95 13.52 5.18
CA PRO A 22 68.05 13.25 3.71
C PRO A 22 68.26 11.73 3.43
N GLY A 23 68.18 11.16 2.22
CA GLY A 23 68.88 11.42 0.95
C GLY A 23 69.86 10.26 0.67
N LEU A 24 70.23 9.87 -0.55
CA LEU A 24 69.87 10.33 -1.89
C LEU A 24 70.15 9.17 -2.88
N CYS A 25 69.24 8.84 -3.81
CA CYS A 25 69.61 8.00 -4.97
C CYS A 25 68.73 8.26 -6.21
N VAL A 26 69.38 8.80 -7.24
CA VAL A 26 69.04 8.93 -8.67
C VAL A 26 67.61 8.58 -9.14
N LEU A 27 66.90 9.59 -9.65
CA LEU A 27 65.86 9.41 -10.68
C LEU A 27 65.83 10.67 -11.57
N ILE A 28 66.25 10.55 -12.84
CA ILE A 28 66.18 11.64 -13.83
C ILE A 28 64.81 11.57 -14.51
N GLY A 29 64.02 12.64 -14.34
CA GLY A 29 62.70 12.73 -14.97
C GLY A 29 62.77 13.12 -16.44
N PHE A 30 62.01 12.42 -17.28
CA PHE A 30 61.67 12.89 -18.63
C PHE A 30 60.19 13.27 -18.69
N PHE A 31 59.89 14.44 -19.27
CA PHE A 31 58.52 14.85 -19.55
C PHE A 31 57.92 13.97 -20.64
N LEU A 32 56.72 13.42 -20.40
CA LEU A 32 55.83 12.96 -21.45
C LEU A 32 54.56 13.81 -21.41
N ALA A 33 54.47 14.76 -22.35
CA ALA A 33 53.29 15.58 -22.52
C ALA A 33 52.16 14.74 -23.13
N VAL A 34 51.04 14.63 -22.41
CA VAL A 34 49.77 14.19 -23.02
C VAL A 34 49.15 15.40 -23.71
N ASN A 35 48.95 15.30 -25.02
CA ASN A 35 48.57 16.42 -25.86
C ASN A 35 47.25 17.07 -25.43
N TYR A 36 47.31 18.37 -25.07
CA TYR A 36 46.21 19.28 -25.37
C TYR A 36 46.10 19.39 -26.89
N GLY A 37 45.12 18.73 -27.50
CA GLY A 37 44.87 18.82 -28.93
C GLY A 37 44.53 20.27 -29.32
N PRO A 38 45.32 20.94 -30.18
CA PRO A 38 44.98 22.26 -30.68
C PRO A 38 43.90 22.12 -31.77
N GLY A 39 42.89 23.01 -31.82
CA GLY A 39 41.98 23.00 -32.97
C GLY A 39 40.52 23.44 -32.80
N LEU A 40 40.17 24.32 -31.85
CA LEU A 40 38.95 25.15 -31.96
C LEU A 40 39.26 26.65 -31.93
N ARG A 41 40.41 27.04 -32.51
CA ARG A 41 40.70 28.43 -32.89
C ARG A 41 39.99 28.79 -34.20
N SER A 42 38.66 28.82 -34.18
CA SER A 42 37.86 29.28 -35.32
C SER A 42 36.46 29.80 -34.94
N GLU A 43 36.30 30.42 -33.76
CA GLU A 43 35.07 31.20 -33.43
C GLU A 43 35.25 32.26 -32.30
N GLU A 44 36.43 32.42 -31.70
CA GLU A 44 36.66 33.38 -30.60
C GLU A 44 36.55 34.87 -31.01
N SER A 45 36.49 35.18 -32.31
CA SER A 45 36.24 36.55 -32.82
C SER A 45 34.88 37.11 -32.38
N GLY A 46 33.94 36.26 -31.96
CA GLY A 46 32.60 36.65 -31.52
C GLY A 46 32.42 36.87 -30.01
N LEU A 47 33.41 36.66 -29.13
CA LEU A 47 33.19 36.80 -27.67
C LEU A 47 33.29 38.27 -27.23
N TYR A 48 32.31 38.76 -26.45
CA TYR A 48 32.36 40.08 -25.79
C TYR A 48 32.93 39.96 -24.37
N GLY A 49 32.46 38.97 -23.59
CA GLY A 49 33.00 38.69 -22.26
C GLY A 49 32.30 37.56 -21.51
N THR A 50 32.97 37.04 -20.48
CA THR A 50 32.52 35.94 -19.62
C THR A 50 32.85 36.23 -18.16
N TRP A 51 31.87 36.10 -17.28
CA TRP A 51 31.98 36.30 -15.84
C TRP A 51 31.71 34.98 -15.09
N LEU A 52 32.79 34.34 -14.63
CA LEU A 52 32.74 33.10 -13.84
C LEU A 52 32.54 33.42 -12.36
N MET A 53 31.46 32.91 -11.78
CA MET A 53 31.04 33.24 -10.41
C MET A 53 31.75 32.38 -9.34
N ALA A 54 33.07 32.24 -9.49
CA ALA A 54 33.94 31.50 -8.59
C ALA A 54 34.88 32.45 -7.81
N PRO A 55 35.20 32.17 -6.53
CA PRO A 55 36.04 33.06 -5.70
C PRO A 55 37.41 33.40 -6.31
N ARG A 56 37.99 32.53 -7.14
CA ARG A 56 39.27 32.79 -7.84
C ARG A 56 39.23 33.97 -8.83
N TYR A 57 38.04 34.39 -9.25
CA TYR A 57 37.83 35.57 -10.10
C TYR A 57 37.49 36.84 -9.30
N ALA A 58 37.48 36.80 -7.96
CA ALA A 58 37.15 37.96 -7.12
C ALA A 58 38.38 38.58 -6.43
N ARG A 59 38.48 39.92 -6.44
CA ARG A 59 39.45 40.69 -5.65
C ARG A 59 38.81 41.99 -5.17
N GLN A 60 38.95 42.32 -3.88
CA GLN A 60 38.46 43.60 -3.29
C GLN A 60 37.01 43.95 -3.69
N SER A 61 36.10 42.99 -3.55
CA SER A 61 34.67 43.08 -3.95
C SER A 61 34.41 43.34 -5.45
N LYS A 62 35.44 43.27 -6.31
CA LYS A 62 35.28 43.23 -7.77
C LYS A 62 35.38 41.81 -8.31
N LEU A 63 34.47 41.46 -9.22
CA LEU A 63 34.47 40.28 -10.06
C LEU A 63 35.25 40.59 -11.35
N ILE A 64 36.42 39.99 -11.50
CA ILE A 64 37.27 40.11 -12.68
C ILE A 64 36.71 39.14 -13.75
N PRO A 65 36.49 39.59 -15.00
CA PRO A 65 36.04 38.70 -16.06
C PRO A 65 37.07 37.60 -16.35
N ALA A 66 36.59 36.44 -16.78
CA ALA A 66 37.43 35.37 -17.33
C ALA A 66 37.85 35.68 -18.78
N SER A 67 37.04 36.47 -19.50
CA SER A 67 37.36 37.09 -20.78
C SER A 67 36.54 38.38 -20.95
N GLY A 68 37.05 39.36 -21.69
CA GLY A 68 36.47 40.71 -21.79
C GLY A 68 37.10 41.72 -20.82
N LYS A 69 36.61 42.98 -20.84
CA LYS A 69 37.25 44.11 -20.12
C LYS A 69 36.50 44.63 -18.87
N LEU A 70 35.20 44.40 -18.74
CA LEU A 70 34.41 44.96 -17.63
C LEU A 70 34.54 44.12 -16.35
N ALA A 71 35.09 44.71 -15.29
CA ALA A 71 35.15 44.13 -13.95
C ALA A 71 33.97 44.60 -13.10
N GLY A 72 33.14 43.66 -12.64
CA GLY A 72 31.89 43.95 -11.94
C GLY A 72 32.06 44.26 -10.46
N THR A 73 31.40 45.28 -9.94
CA THR A 73 31.37 45.55 -8.49
C THR A 73 30.26 44.74 -7.84
N ILE A 74 30.61 43.81 -6.94
CA ILE A 74 29.66 42.94 -6.24
C ILE A 74 29.05 43.70 -5.06
N ARG A 75 27.71 43.80 -5.01
CA ARG A 75 26.95 44.28 -3.85
C ARG A 75 25.82 43.30 -3.52
N GLY A 76 25.48 43.16 -2.23
CA GLY A 76 24.39 42.30 -1.72
C GLY A 76 24.50 40.78 -1.94
N ALA A 77 25.42 40.32 -2.80
CA ALA A 77 25.56 38.91 -3.21
C ALA A 77 26.85 38.27 -2.66
N ARG A 78 26.84 36.93 -2.48
CA ARG A 78 27.93 36.19 -1.80
C ARG A 78 28.24 34.84 -2.46
N PHE A 79 29.48 34.37 -2.39
CA PHE A 79 29.85 33.07 -2.99
C PHE A 79 29.22 31.85 -2.26
N SER A 80 28.80 30.88 -3.06
CA SER A 80 28.26 29.58 -2.64
C SER A 80 29.32 28.71 -1.97
N LYS A 81 28.95 28.02 -0.88
CA LYS A 81 29.74 26.94 -0.28
C LYS A 81 29.38 25.54 -0.81
N ARG A 82 28.53 25.46 -1.86
CA ARG A 82 28.11 24.22 -2.53
C ARG A 82 28.53 24.26 -3.99
N THR A 83 28.88 23.12 -4.56
CA THR A 83 29.14 22.90 -5.99
C THR A 83 27.86 23.02 -6.83
N PRO A 84 27.90 23.57 -8.06
CA PRO A 84 29.01 24.29 -8.67
C PRO A 84 29.28 25.64 -8.01
N GLU A 85 30.49 26.17 -8.23
CA GLU A 85 30.84 27.52 -7.78
C GLU A 85 29.88 28.56 -8.38
N ALA A 86 29.33 29.41 -7.52
CA ALA A 86 28.28 30.34 -7.87
C ALA A 86 28.26 31.55 -6.93
N LEU A 87 27.70 32.66 -7.40
CA LEU A 87 27.31 33.80 -6.57
C LEU A 87 25.82 33.64 -6.23
N VAL A 88 25.47 33.86 -4.97
CA VAL A 88 24.13 33.73 -4.40
C VAL A 88 23.57 35.13 -4.14
N PHE A 89 22.36 35.35 -4.65
CA PHE A 89 21.55 36.56 -4.56
C PHE A 89 20.32 36.25 -3.68
N ASP A 90 19.79 37.24 -2.97
CA ASP A 90 18.89 37.04 -1.82
C ASP A 90 17.46 37.59 -2.02
N GLY A 91 17.11 37.98 -3.25
CA GLY A 91 15.83 38.62 -3.56
C GLY A 91 15.64 40.01 -2.96
N LYS A 92 16.71 40.69 -2.49
CA LYS A 92 16.60 42.01 -1.83
C LYS A 92 17.55 43.05 -2.39
N GLN A 93 18.86 42.80 -2.35
CA GLN A 93 19.87 43.81 -2.69
C GLN A 93 21.07 43.26 -3.49
N GLY A 94 21.08 41.97 -3.80
CA GLY A 94 22.11 41.37 -4.66
C GLY A 94 22.14 41.95 -6.07
N PHE A 95 23.27 42.53 -6.48
CA PHE A 95 23.51 42.97 -7.86
C PHE A 95 25.02 43.07 -8.12
N VAL A 96 25.46 42.75 -9.34
CA VAL A 96 26.85 42.95 -9.79
C VAL A 96 26.85 43.99 -10.92
N THR A 97 27.22 45.23 -10.61
CA THR A 97 27.30 46.31 -11.61
C THR A 97 28.57 46.16 -12.44
N LEU A 98 28.43 45.90 -13.75
CA LEU A 98 29.54 45.83 -14.72
C LEU A 98 29.93 47.22 -15.23
N THR A 99 28.95 48.13 -15.38
CA THR A 99 29.14 49.58 -15.51
C THR A 99 27.85 50.30 -15.12
N ASP A 100 27.97 51.51 -14.54
CA ASP A 100 26.85 52.43 -14.28
C ASP A 100 26.52 53.33 -15.50
N ASN A 101 27.26 53.20 -16.61
CA ASN A 101 27.01 53.86 -17.89
C ASN A 101 27.14 52.86 -19.06
N LEU A 102 26.03 52.63 -19.76
CA LEU A 102 25.94 51.70 -20.90
C LEU A 102 26.74 52.12 -22.14
N VAL A 103 27.03 53.41 -22.32
CA VAL A 103 27.90 53.89 -23.42
C VAL A 103 29.31 53.30 -23.27
N ASP A 104 29.85 53.31 -22.05
CA ASP A 104 31.19 52.79 -21.75
C ASP A 104 31.29 51.26 -21.89
N ALA A 105 30.15 50.55 -21.93
CA ALA A 105 30.13 49.11 -22.13
C ALA A 105 30.50 48.69 -23.57
N GLN A 106 30.24 49.53 -24.58
CA GLN A 106 30.48 49.18 -26.00
C GLN A 106 29.82 47.84 -26.42
N LEU A 107 28.58 47.64 -25.95
CA LEU A 107 27.82 46.41 -26.15
C LEU A 107 27.49 46.15 -27.64
N PRO A 108 27.24 44.88 -28.04
CA PRO A 108 26.93 44.52 -29.41
C PRO A 108 25.63 45.15 -29.91
N ARG A 109 25.63 45.77 -31.11
CA ARG A 109 24.43 46.38 -31.73
C ARG A 109 23.76 45.53 -32.81
N PRO A 110 24.45 45.04 -33.87
CA PRO A 110 23.75 44.38 -34.98
C PRO A 110 23.29 42.96 -34.64
N GLN A 111 24.03 42.28 -33.78
CA GLN A 111 23.77 40.92 -33.31
C GLN A 111 24.20 40.76 -31.85
N LEU A 112 23.64 39.77 -31.18
CA LEU A 112 23.92 39.45 -29.78
C LEU A 112 23.71 37.95 -29.53
N ALA A 113 24.51 37.36 -28.65
CA ALA A 113 24.06 36.20 -27.87
C ALA A 113 24.46 36.34 -26.40
N VAL A 114 23.63 35.80 -25.52
CA VAL A 114 23.80 35.83 -24.06
C VAL A 114 23.54 34.43 -23.53
N GLU A 115 24.44 33.93 -22.69
CA GLU A 115 24.35 32.61 -22.05
C GLU A 115 24.47 32.78 -20.53
N ALA A 116 23.69 32.02 -19.76
CA ALA A 116 23.74 32.03 -18.30
C ALA A 116 23.53 30.63 -17.72
N TRP A 117 24.30 30.29 -16.68
CA TRP A 117 24.11 29.08 -15.87
C TRP A 117 23.57 29.49 -14.51
N VAL A 118 22.31 29.13 -14.21
CA VAL A 118 21.50 29.81 -13.17
C VAL A 118 20.63 28.84 -12.38
N LEU A 119 20.24 29.24 -11.17
CA LEU A 119 19.26 28.56 -10.32
C LEU A 119 18.41 29.63 -9.63
N VAL A 120 17.08 29.56 -9.75
CA VAL A 120 16.15 30.49 -9.10
C VAL A 120 15.62 29.84 -7.82
N GLU A 121 15.72 30.50 -6.66
CA GLU A 121 15.25 29.96 -5.36
C GLU A 121 13.76 30.30 -5.15
N SER A 122 13.31 31.51 -5.54
CA SER A 122 11.89 31.90 -5.58
C SER A 122 11.55 32.80 -6.78
N THR A 123 10.28 32.80 -7.18
CA THR A 123 9.79 33.55 -8.35
C THR A 123 9.17 34.89 -7.96
N SER A 124 9.51 35.92 -8.72
CA SER A 124 8.94 37.27 -8.71
C SER A 124 8.32 37.58 -10.08
N ASP A 125 7.47 38.60 -10.19
CA ASP A 125 6.82 38.96 -11.47
C ASP A 125 7.85 39.29 -12.56
N TRP A 126 8.99 39.87 -12.18
CA TRP A 126 10.17 40.09 -13.03
C TRP A 126 11.46 39.69 -12.30
N GLY A 127 12.52 39.42 -13.07
CA GLY A 127 13.90 39.30 -12.58
C GLY A 127 14.87 38.99 -13.71
N ALA A 128 16.16 39.28 -13.55
CA ALA A 128 17.15 39.02 -14.59
C ALA A 128 18.47 38.44 -14.09
N PHE A 129 19.12 37.66 -14.96
CA PHE A 129 20.45 37.11 -14.78
C PHE A 129 21.51 38.08 -15.30
N ALA A 130 21.19 38.76 -16.42
CA ALA A 130 21.95 39.87 -16.98
C ALA A 130 20.98 40.89 -17.61
N SER A 131 21.17 42.18 -17.34
CA SER A 131 20.37 43.26 -17.93
C SER A 131 21.21 44.47 -18.31
N ALA A 132 20.85 45.06 -19.44
CA ALA A 132 21.40 46.27 -20.04
C ALA A 132 20.23 47.06 -20.64
N ILE A 133 19.33 47.55 -19.78
CA ILE A 133 17.94 47.89 -20.13
C ILE A 133 17.47 49.20 -19.46
N GLN A 134 16.42 49.78 -20.02
CA GLN A 134 15.66 50.93 -19.51
C GLN A 134 14.19 50.78 -19.97
N ASP A 135 13.21 50.81 -19.06
CA ASP A 135 11.77 50.64 -19.39
C ASP A 135 10.91 51.75 -18.74
N ASN A 136 11.20 53.01 -19.10
CA ASN A 136 10.56 54.20 -18.50
C ASN A 136 9.34 54.65 -19.32
N GLY A 137 8.30 53.80 -19.36
CA GLY A 137 7.05 54.08 -20.07
C GLY A 137 7.22 54.07 -21.59
N GLU A 138 7.20 55.22 -22.25
CA GLU A 138 7.45 55.31 -23.70
C GLU A 138 8.96 55.32 -24.05
N TYR A 139 9.86 55.37 -23.06
CA TYR A 139 11.31 55.22 -23.27
C TYR A 139 11.78 53.79 -22.94
N GLU A 140 11.52 52.88 -23.87
CA GLU A 140 11.90 51.47 -23.82
C GLU A 140 13.22 51.25 -24.59
N ARG A 141 14.33 50.83 -23.95
CA ARG A 141 15.65 50.63 -24.60
C ARG A 141 16.43 49.44 -24.00
N GLY A 142 17.28 48.81 -24.81
CA GLY A 142 18.27 47.81 -24.38
C GLY A 142 17.82 46.35 -24.46
N TRP A 143 18.35 45.50 -23.58
CA TRP A 143 18.01 44.07 -23.48
C TRP A 143 18.15 43.48 -22.07
N MET A 144 17.46 42.36 -21.81
CA MET A 144 17.61 41.55 -20.59
C MET A 144 17.47 40.04 -20.86
N LEU A 145 18.22 39.21 -20.13
CA LEU A 145 18.02 37.75 -20.07
C LEU A 145 17.69 37.35 -18.63
N GLY A 146 16.55 36.71 -18.43
CA GLY A 146 15.96 36.56 -17.10
C GLY A 146 14.69 35.73 -17.06
N TYR A 147 13.72 36.18 -16.28
CA TYR A 147 12.40 35.57 -16.14
C TYR A 147 11.28 36.57 -15.90
N ARG A 148 10.06 36.14 -16.24
CA ARG A 148 8.80 36.78 -15.86
C ARG A 148 7.94 35.73 -15.15
N GLY A 149 7.60 35.97 -13.88
CA GLY A 149 6.96 34.97 -13.03
C GLY A 149 7.78 33.68 -12.95
N ALA A 150 7.22 32.58 -13.47
CA ALA A 150 7.85 31.26 -13.49
C ALA A 150 8.40 30.84 -14.88
N ARG A 151 8.56 31.77 -15.85
CA ARG A 151 9.05 31.48 -17.21
C ARG A 151 10.30 32.29 -17.52
N PHE A 152 11.27 31.70 -18.19
CA PHE A 152 12.45 32.45 -18.65
C PHE A 152 12.04 33.41 -19.77
N CYS A 153 12.70 34.56 -19.86
CA CYS A 153 12.41 35.54 -20.91
C CYS A 153 13.68 36.26 -21.40
N PHE A 154 13.59 36.73 -22.64
CA PHE A 154 14.56 37.58 -23.31
C PHE A 154 13.86 38.85 -23.80
N GLY A 155 14.17 39.98 -23.17
CA GLY A 155 13.71 41.30 -23.57
C GLY A 155 14.73 41.96 -24.51
N LEU A 156 14.29 42.59 -25.61
CA LEU A 156 15.16 43.34 -26.52
C LEU A 156 14.40 44.48 -27.24
N VAL A 157 15.09 45.59 -27.53
CA VAL A 157 14.63 46.71 -28.38
C VAL A 157 15.56 46.89 -29.58
N SER A 158 15.01 47.09 -30.78
CA SER A 158 15.76 47.37 -32.02
C SER A 158 15.22 48.56 -32.82
N THR A 159 15.98 49.04 -33.80
CA THR A 159 15.62 50.18 -34.66
C THR A 159 14.29 50.04 -35.40
N ARG A 160 13.85 48.82 -35.73
CA ARG A 160 12.58 48.58 -36.45
C ARG A 160 11.33 48.79 -35.59
N LYS A 161 11.29 48.25 -34.37
CA LYS A 161 10.11 48.30 -33.49
C LYS A 161 10.17 49.46 -32.50
N GLN A 162 11.37 49.86 -32.08
CA GLN A 162 11.68 50.92 -31.11
C GLN A 162 10.96 50.82 -29.75
N ARG A 163 10.30 49.69 -29.53
CA ARG A 163 9.62 49.24 -28.32
C ARG A 163 10.08 47.84 -27.94
N LEU A 164 9.99 47.51 -26.66
CA LEU A 164 10.47 46.28 -26.04
C LEU A 164 9.63 45.08 -26.46
N THR A 165 10.24 43.90 -26.42
CA THR A 165 9.57 42.64 -26.74
C THR A 165 10.13 41.55 -25.84
N TYR A 166 9.27 41.03 -24.97
CA TYR A 166 9.61 40.01 -23.97
C TYR A 166 9.34 38.60 -24.53
N LEU A 167 10.30 38.07 -25.29
CA LEU A 167 10.24 36.70 -25.79
C LEU A 167 10.32 35.73 -24.61
N THR A 168 9.21 35.07 -24.29
CA THR A 168 9.06 34.25 -23.07
C THR A 168 9.03 32.75 -23.43
N SER A 169 9.66 31.89 -22.61
CA SER A 169 9.68 30.45 -22.83
C SER A 169 8.27 29.84 -22.82
N ASN A 170 8.04 28.86 -23.68
CA ASN A 170 6.77 28.09 -23.69
C ASN A 170 6.57 27.25 -22.42
N THR A 171 7.64 26.89 -21.72
CA THR A 171 7.65 26.15 -20.45
C THR A 171 7.95 27.04 -19.24
N GLU A 172 7.51 26.57 -18.07
CA GLU A 172 7.85 27.14 -16.76
C GLU A 172 9.02 26.37 -16.12
N PHE A 173 9.91 27.09 -15.42
CA PHE A 173 11.04 26.50 -14.71
C PHE A 173 10.70 26.11 -13.27
N ALA A 174 11.42 25.13 -12.72
CA ALA A 174 11.28 24.71 -11.33
C ALA A 174 12.30 25.43 -10.45
N THR A 175 11.85 26.07 -9.36
CA THR A 175 12.77 26.67 -8.39
C THR A 175 13.63 25.61 -7.68
N GLY A 176 14.79 26.03 -7.17
CA GLY A 176 15.79 25.15 -6.55
C GLY A 176 16.56 24.26 -7.52
N SER A 177 16.31 24.37 -8.84
CA SER A 177 16.98 23.59 -9.90
C SER A 177 17.94 24.46 -10.70
N TRP A 178 19.09 23.87 -11.10
CA TRP A 178 19.99 24.50 -12.07
C TRP A 178 19.42 24.41 -13.49
N TYR A 179 19.71 25.43 -14.29
CA TYR A 179 19.38 25.55 -15.71
C TYR A 179 20.52 26.20 -16.47
N TYR A 180 20.61 25.88 -17.76
CA TYR A 180 21.32 26.67 -18.76
C TYR A 180 20.30 27.44 -19.59
N VAL A 181 20.37 28.76 -19.56
CA VAL A 181 19.47 29.65 -20.30
C VAL A 181 20.30 30.49 -21.26
N ALA A 182 19.92 30.54 -22.53
CA ALA A 182 20.62 31.32 -23.53
C ALA A 182 19.66 32.01 -24.49
N ALA A 183 20.03 33.17 -25.01
CA ALA A 183 19.26 33.90 -26.00
C ALA A 183 20.15 34.42 -27.12
N THR A 184 19.61 34.51 -28.33
CA THR A 184 20.33 35.01 -29.52
C THR A 184 19.46 35.97 -30.33
N TYR A 185 20.10 36.97 -30.94
CA TYR A 185 19.50 37.92 -31.86
C TYR A 185 20.43 38.16 -33.04
N ASP A 186 19.97 37.85 -34.25
CA ASP A 186 20.76 37.89 -35.49
C ASP A 186 20.59 39.18 -36.32
N GLY A 187 19.81 40.14 -35.81
CA GLY A 187 19.39 41.35 -36.51
C GLY A 187 18.00 41.26 -37.16
N GLN A 188 17.34 40.08 -37.12
CA GLN A 188 15.98 39.85 -37.65
C GLN A 188 15.11 38.92 -36.78
N THR A 189 15.73 38.01 -36.03
CA THR A 189 15.09 36.94 -35.27
C THR A 189 15.64 36.92 -33.84
N MET A 190 14.76 37.03 -32.85
CA MET A 190 15.05 36.72 -31.45
C MET A 190 14.80 35.23 -31.20
N ASN A 191 15.70 34.55 -30.50
CA ASN A 191 15.52 33.17 -30.05
C ASN A 191 15.86 33.05 -28.57
N LEU A 192 15.10 32.24 -27.83
CA LEU A 192 15.34 31.88 -26.43
C LEU A 192 15.49 30.36 -26.33
N TYR A 193 16.49 29.92 -25.58
CA TYR A 193 16.88 28.52 -25.39
C TYR A 193 16.96 28.18 -23.90
N VAL A 194 16.58 26.94 -23.56
CA VAL A 194 16.66 26.36 -22.22
C VAL A 194 17.25 24.95 -22.34
N ASP A 195 18.28 24.66 -21.54
CA ASP A 195 18.99 23.37 -21.50
C ASP A 195 19.40 22.85 -22.90
N GLY A 196 19.86 23.78 -23.74
CA GLY A 196 20.33 23.52 -25.11
C GLY A 196 19.23 23.40 -26.18
N GLN A 197 17.96 23.51 -25.81
CA GLN A 197 16.81 23.36 -26.72
C GLN A 197 16.12 24.72 -26.96
N LEU A 198 15.56 24.93 -28.15
CA LEU A 198 14.83 26.16 -28.50
C LEU A 198 13.47 26.19 -27.78
N ALA A 199 13.26 27.21 -26.94
CA ALA A 199 12.07 27.37 -26.10
C ALA A 199 11.10 28.45 -26.60
N ALA A 200 11.58 29.44 -27.37
CA ALA A 200 10.75 30.43 -28.08
C ALA A 200 11.53 31.12 -29.22
N SER A 201 10.82 31.69 -30.20
CA SER A 201 11.37 32.48 -31.31
C SER A 201 10.40 33.59 -31.75
N SER A 202 10.88 34.76 -32.17
CA SER A 202 10.06 35.85 -32.73
C SER A 202 10.84 36.69 -33.77
N LYS A 203 10.12 37.32 -34.72
CA LYS A 203 10.63 38.22 -35.77
C LYS A 203 10.03 39.63 -35.70
N GLU A 204 9.60 40.04 -34.51
CA GLU A 204 9.03 41.39 -34.28
C GLU A 204 10.09 42.50 -34.27
N GLN A 205 11.28 42.20 -33.75
CA GLN A 205 12.43 43.11 -33.80
C GLN A 205 13.12 43.04 -35.18
N GLY A 206 14.01 43.99 -35.48
CA GLY A 206 14.82 44.02 -36.69
C GLY A 206 15.80 45.21 -36.69
N GLY A 207 16.99 45.01 -37.23
CA GLY A 207 18.08 45.99 -37.22
C GLY A 207 18.80 46.09 -35.86
N ASP A 208 19.62 47.13 -35.71
CA ASP A 208 20.48 47.35 -34.54
C ASP A 208 19.71 47.43 -33.21
N ILE A 209 20.30 46.87 -32.16
CA ILE A 209 19.84 47.00 -30.78
C ILE A 209 20.00 48.45 -30.32
N LEU A 210 18.90 49.04 -29.84
CA LEU A 210 18.86 50.40 -29.32
C LEU A 210 19.14 50.42 -27.82
N TYR A 211 20.39 50.72 -27.44
CA TYR A 211 20.77 50.98 -26.05
C TYR A 211 20.37 52.39 -25.60
N PRO A 212 20.06 52.60 -24.31
CA PRO A 212 19.83 53.93 -23.76
C PRO A 212 21.14 54.73 -23.64
N GLU A 213 21.04 56.06 -23.57
CA GLU A 213 22.20 56.96 -23.47
C GLU A 213 22.80 57.04 -22.06
N ARG A 214 22.05 56.55 -21.06
CA ARG A 214 22.44 56.35 -19.66
C ARG A 214 21.81 55.04 -19.17
N GLY A 215 22.24 54.53 -18.03
CA GLY A 215 21.73 53.27 -17.47
C GLY A 215 22.83 52.23 -17.26
N ARG A 216 22.48 51.11 -16.62
CA ARG A 216 23.43 50.14 -16.08
C ARG A 216 23.56 48.88 -16.94
N PHE A 217 24.76 48.30 -16.98
CA PHE A 217 24.93 46.89 -17.32
C PHE A 217 25.26 46.13 -16.03
N GLY A 218 24.53 45.07 -15.72
CA GLY A 218 24.79 44.28 -14.52
C GLY A 218 24.11 42.91 -14.50
N LEU A 219 24.42 42.16 -13.44
CA LEU A 219 24.06 40.75 -13.29
C LEU A 219 23.31 40.50 -11.96
N GLY A 220 22.31 39.62 -11.99
CA GLY A 220 21.56 39.18 -10.80
C GLY A 220 20.39 40.07 -10.37
N GLY A 221 19.85 40.90 -11.27
CA GLY A 221 18.55 41.55 -11.12
C GLY A 221 18.15 42.21 -12.43
N TYR A 222 16.85 42.42 -12.65
CA TYR A 222 16.40 43.43 -13.61
C TYR A 222 16.65 44.80 -12.97
N ARG A 223 17.20 45.77 -13.71
CA ARG A 223 17.47 47.10 -13.18
C ARG A 223 17.62 48.17 -14.26
N ASP A 224 16.91 49.27 -14.07
CA ASP A 224 17.10 50.55 -14.75
C ASP A 224 17.30 51.68 -13.71
N ASP A 225 16.59 52.80 -13.79
CA ASP A 225 16.76 53.97 -12.91
C ASP A 225 15.73 54.05 -11.78
N ASP A 226 14.48 53.61 -11.99
CA ASP A 226 13.39 53.61 -11.02
C ASP A 226 12.86 52.19 -10.68
N GLU A 227 13.05 51.17 -11.53
CA GLU A 227 12.75 49.78 -11.20
C GLU A 227 13.98 48.94 -10.80
N PHE A 228 13.80 48.04 -9.83
CA PHE A 228 14.79 47.03 -9.46
C PHE A 228 14.13 45.75 -8.97
N TYR A 229 14.21 44.69 -9.77
CA TYR A 229 13.75 43.34 -9.42
C TYR A 229 14.97 42.41 -9.22
N PRO A 230 15.50 42.28 -7.99
CA PRO A 230 16.65 41.43 -7.69
C PRO A 230 16.32 39.93 -7.86
N LEU A 231 17.33 39.15 -8.26
CA LEU A 231 17.26 37.69 -8.26
C LEU A 231 17.22 37.16 -6.81
N ASP A 232 16.29 36.26 -6.49
CA ASP A 232 16.46 35.28 -5.42
C ASP A 232 16.95 33.96 -6.03
N GLY A 233 18.22 33.62 -5.82
CA GLY A 233 18.84 32.58 -6.63
C GLY A 233 20.36 32.61 -6.69
N ARG A 234 20.89 32.02 -7.75
CA ARG A 234 22.32 31.77 -7.95
C ARG A 234 22.68 31.89 -9.42
N ILE A 235 23.87 32.42 -9.68
CA ILE A 235 24.49 32.43 -11.01
C ILE A 235 25.86 31.77 -10.89
N ALA A 236 26.17 30.82 -11.77
CA ALA A 236 27.48 30.19 -11.89
C ALA A 236 28.33 30.84 -13.00
N GLU A 237 27.70 31.28 -14.09
CA GLU A 237 28.32 32.04 -15.18
C GLU A 237 27.30 32.92 -15.89
N VAL A 238 27.76 34.05 -16.42
CA VAL A 238 27.17 34.71 -17.60
C VAL A 238 28.25 34.89 -18.67
N SER A 239 27.91 34.65 -19.93
CA SER A 239 28.73 34.92 -21.11
C SER A 239 27.94 35.74 -22.15
N VAL A 240 28.59 36.66 -22.85
CA VAL A 240 28.00 37.55 -23.86
C VAL A 240 28.86 37.55 -25.13
N HIS A 241 28.21 37.54 -26.28
CA HIS A 241 28.81 37.43 -27.61
C HIS A 241 28.35 38.57 -28.54
N ARG A 242 29.25 39.00 -29.44
CA ARG A 242 29.04 40.02 -30.48
C ARG A 242 28.29 39.51 -31.71
N THR A 243 28.03 38.21 -31.79
CA THR A 243 27.37 37.52 -32.90
C THR A 243 26.27 36.60 -32.36
N ALA A 244 25.27 36.30 -33.20
CA ALA A 244 24.26 35.31 -32.87
C ALA A 244 24.84 33.89 -32.92
N LEU A 245 24.67 33.11 -31.85
CA LEU A 245 25.08 31.70 -31.82
C LEU A 245 24.03 30.82 -32.52
N SER A 246 24.49 29.81 -33.26
CA SER A 246 23.60 28.82 -33.86
C SER A 246 23.02 27.87 -32.80
N SER A 247 21.82 27.31 -33.05
CA SER A 247 21.19 26.34 -32.14
C SER A 247 22.08 25.12 -31.87
N ARG A 248 22.91 24.71 -32.84
CA ARG A 248 23.90 23.64 -32.69
C ARG A 248 25.05 24.03 -31.75
N ALA A 249 25.51 25.28 -31.79
CA ALA A 249 26.52 25.78 -30.86
C ALA A 249 25.97 25.82 -29.42
N ILE A 250 24.75 26.34 -29.23
CA ILE A 250 24.05 26.37 -27.93
C ILE A 250 23.86 24.95 -27.36
N ALA A 251 23.38 24.00 -28.17
CA ALA A 251 23.23 22.60 -27.75
C ALA A 251 24.57 21.94 -27.37
N SER A 252 25.65 22.24 -28.11
CA SER A 252 27.00 21.73 -27.82
C SER A 252 27.56 22.28 -26.50
N ARG A 253 27.40 23.59 -26.25
CA ARG A 253 27.82 24.29 -25.03
C ARG A 253 27.12 23.74 -23.79
N PHE A 254 25.81 23.49 -23.88
CA PHE A 254 25.07 22.77 -22.85
C PHE A 254 25.63 21.36 -22.62
N ALA A 255 25.74 20.56 -23.68
CA ALA A 255 26.12 19.15 -23.60
C ALA A 255 27.51 18.94 -22.98
N THR A 256 28.45 19.84 -23.27
CA THR A 256 29.83 19.82 -22.75
C THR A 256 29.91 20.05 -21.24
N ARG A 257 28.99 20.85 -20.66
CA ARG A 257 29.14 21.38 -19.30
C ARG A 257 28.12 20.87 -18.27
N LYS A 258 26.95 20.37 -18.72
CA LYS A 258 25.84 19.93 -17.86
C LYS A 258 26.23 18.98 -16.71
N GLN A 259 27.28 18.15 -16.89
CA GLN A 259 27.78 17.24 -15.85
C GLN A 259 28.26 17.95 -14.57
N GLY A 260 28.63 19.23 -14.63
CA GLY A 260 29.03 20.01 -13.46
C GLY A 260 27.85 20.52 -12.59
N PHE A 261 26.60 20.28 -13.00
CA PHE A 261 25.41 20.93 -12.45
C PHE A 261 24.41 19.90 -11.90
N PRO A 262 24.31 19.71 -10.57
CA PRO A 262 23.43 18.70 -9.98
C PRO A 262 21.97 19.09 -10.19
N GLY A 263 21.16 18.13 -10.64
CA GLY A 263 19.74 18.34 -10.94
C GLY A 263 19.44 18.64 -12.41
N ILE A 264 20.44 19.02 -13.23
CA ILE A 264 20.29 19.04 -14.70
C ILE A 264 20.30 17.59 -15.20
N VAL A 265 19.12 16.98 -15.17
CA VAL A 265 18.85 15.74 -15.92
C VAL A 265 18.90 16.12 -17.39
N ALA A 266 19.83 15.53 -18.15
CA ALA A 266 19.84 15.71 -19.60
C ALA A 266 18.45 15.35 -20.17
N SER A 267 17.99 16.09 -21.18
CA SER A 267 16.76 15.79 -21.93
C SER A 267 16.91 14.46 -22.70
N ARG A 268 16.74 13.38 -21.94
CA ARG A 268 16.78 11.95 -22.24
C ARG A 268 18.07 11.35 -22.80
N THR A 269 18.18 10.04 -22.57
CA THR A 269 18.95 9.12 -23.40
C THR A 269 18.46 9.22 -24.85
N VAL A 270 19.38 9.15 -25.80
CA VAL A 270 19.04 9.07 -27.23
C VAL A 270 18.49 7.68 -27.49
N GLY A 271 17.16 7.56 -27.56
CA GLY A 271 16.48 6.28 -27.73
C GLY A 271 14.95 6.39 -27.71
N ASP A 272 14.31 5.31 -28.16
CA ASP A 272 12.86 5.08 -28.11
C ASP A 272 12.55 3.91 -27.18
N ASP A 273 13.05 4.05 -25.96
CA ASP A 273 13.01 3.07 -24.88
C ASP A 273 11.89 3.38 -23.87
N TRP A 274 11.37 2.34 -23.24
CA TRP A 274 10.43 2.44 -22.12
C TRP A 274 10.94 1.66 -20.90
N PRO A 275 12.08 2.06 -20.30
CA PRO A 275 12.85 1.19 -19.40
C PRO A 275 12.20 0.95 -18.03
N THR A 276 11.27 1.79 -17.57
CA THR A 276 10.51 1.56 -16.33
C THR A 276 9.05 2.00 -16.48
N TYR A 277 8.19 1.71 -15.50
CA TYR A 277 6.76 2.10 -15.54
C TYR A 277 6.59 3.62 -15.76
N LEU A 278 5.71 4.02 -16.69
CA LEU A 278 5.58 5.40 -17.19
C LEU A 278 6.91 6.00 -17.67
N ARG A 279 7.67 5.17 -18.42
CA ARG A 279 8.99 5.37 -19.03
C ARG A 279 10.16 5.56 -18.06
N ASP A 280 10.07 6.50 -17.13
CA ASP A 280 11.21 7.02 -16.36
C ASP A 280 10.90 7.19 -14.86
N ASP A 281 11.91 7.46 -14.04
CA ASP A 281 11.74 7.61 -12.58
C ASP A 281 10.92 8.85 -12.17
N LEU A 282 10.75 9.82 -13.08
CA LEU A 282 9.82 10.94 -12.91
C LEU A 282 8.35 10.51 -13.10
N ARG A 283 8.14 9.32 -13.68
CA ARG A 283 6.87 8.74 -14.13
C ARG A 283 6.17 9.64 -15.15
N SER A 284 6.94 10.17 -16.11
CA SER A 284 6.45 11.17 -17.07
C SER A 284 5.41 10.65 -18.06
N GLY A 285 5.45 9.35 -18.40
CA GLY A 285 4.57 8.75 -19.41
C GLY A 285 4.78 9.26 -20.84
N MET A 286 5.91 9.90 -21.16
CA MET A 286 6.15 10.50 -22.49
C MET A 286 7.17 9.70 -23.31
N SER A 287 6.83 9.16 -24.49
CA SER A 287 7.84 8.76 -25.48
C SER A 287 8.38 9.99 -26.25
N THR A 288 9.59 9.84 -26.79
CA THR A 288 10.29 10.80 -27.66
C THR A 288 10.05 10.54 -29.14
N SER A 289 9.57 9.36 -29.52
CA SER A 289 9.21 9.05 -30.91
C SER A 289 7.81 9.50 -31.27
N ALA A 290 7.63 9.78 -32.56
CA ALA A 290 6.33 9.88 -33.18
C ALA A 290 5.85 8.48 -33.61
N LEU A 291 4.63 8.11 -33.22
CA LEU A 291 3.91 6.99 -33.82
C LEU A 291 3.49 7.39 -35.24
N GLN A 292 3.57 6.46 -36.20
CA GLN A 292 3.09 6.68 -37.56
C GLN A 292 1.65 6.13 -37.68
N TRP A 293 0.69 7.02 -37.92
CA TRP A 293 -0.72 6.69 -38.02
C TRP A 293 -1.12 6.31 -39.46
N PRO A 294 -2.08 5.39 -39.65
CA PRO A 294 -2.80 4.62 -38.64
C PRO A 294 -2.02 3.36 -38.19
N LEU A 295 -2.06 3.04 -36.90
CA LEU A 295 -1.51 1.77 -36.42
C LEU A 295 -2.46 0.60 -36.72
N LYS A 296 -1.91 -0.60 -36.95
CA LYS A 296 -2.62 -1.88 -36.97
C LYS A 296 -2.14 -2.76 -35.81
N LEU A 297 -2.94 -3.76 -35.43
CA LEU A 297 -2.50 -4.79 -34.49
C LEU A 297 -1.38 -5.61 -35.14
N ALA A 298 -0.20 -5.62 -34.54
CA ALA A 298 0.93 -6.44 -34.97
C ALA A 298 0.88 -7.84 -34.33
N TRP A 299 0.63 -7.90 -33.02
CA TRP A 299 0.46 -9.13 -32.27
C TRP A 299 -0.34 -8.91 -30.98
N HIS A 300 -0.87 -9.99 -30.41
CA HIS A 300 -1.62 -10.01 -29.16
C HIS A 300 -1.17 -11.20 -28.31
N TYR A 301 -0.59 -10.91 -27.14
CA TYR A 301 -0.30 -11.90 -26.11
C TYR A 301 -1.45 -11.97 -25.10
N ARG A 302 -1.80 -13.19 -24.67
CA ARG A 302 -2.82 -13.46 -23.65
C ARG A 302 -2.22 -14.35 -22.58
N ALA A 303 -2.11 -13.85 -21.35
CA ALA A 303 -1.77 -14.66 -20.19
C ALA A 303 -2.89 -15.67 -19.89
N GLU A 304 -2.52 -16.85 -19.38
CA GLU A 304 -3.48 -17.87 -18.94
C GLU A 304 -4.31 -17.36 -17.74
N HIS A 305 -3.66 -16.64 -16.81
CA HIS A 305 -4.30 -16.00 -15.66
C HIS A 305 -4.39 -14.49 -15.82
N ALA A 306 -5.56 -13.92 -15.53
CA ALA A 306 -5.72 -12.48 -15.40
C ALA A 306 -4.94 -11.97 -14.14
N PRO A 307 -4.47 -10.71 -14.14
CA PRO A 307 -3.80 -10.11 -12.99
C PRO A 307 -4.56 -10.33 -11.67
N ALA A 308 -3.85 -10.65 -10.60
CA ALA A 308 -4.40 -10.91 -9.27
C ALA A 308 -3.99 -9.81 -8.29
N PRO A 309 -4.81 -8.75 -8.11
CA PRO A 309 -4.45 -7.59 -7.29
C PRO A 309 -4.17 -7.95 -5.83
N ALA A 310 -3.23 -7.25 -5.22
CA ALA A 310 -2.77 -7.48 -3.85
C ALA A 310 -3.86 -7.30 -2.79
N TRP A 311 -4.94 -6.57 -3.11
CA TRP A 311 -5.97 -6.18 -2.17
C TRP A 311 -7.36 -6.53 -2.71
N PRO A 312 -8.27 -7.05 -1.85
CA PRO A 312 -9.66 -7.33 -2.23
C PRO A 312 -10.42 -6.03 -2.58
N PRO A 313 -11.60 -6.14 -3.23
CA PRO A 313 -12.40 -4.99 -3.61
C PRO A 313 -12.73 -4.06 -2.42
N PRO A 314 -12.88 -2.74 -2.65
CA PRO A 314 -13.16 -1.77 -1.59
C PRO A 314 -14.54 -1.99 -0.96
N ALA A 315 -14.73 -1.41 0.24
CA ALA A 315 -16.05 -1.23 0.84
C ALA A 315 -17.02 -0.57 -0.16
N LYS A 316 -18.31 -0.92 -0.07
CA LYS A 316 -19.35 -0.29 -0.90
C LYS A 316 -19.50 1.21 -0.58
N GLN A 317 -19.51 1.52 0.72
CA GLN A 317 -19.99 2.77 1.31
C GLN A 317 -19.18 3.15 2.56
N ASN A 318 -19.32 4.40 2.99
CA ASN A 318 -18.90 4.93 4.29
C ASN A 318 -20.05 5.83 4.80
N PHE A 319 -20.94 5.25 5.60
CA PHE A 319 -22.20 5.89 6.02
C PHE A 319 -21.97 7.01 7.03
N TRP A 320 -20.82 7.05 7.72
CA TRP A 320 -20.44 8.16 8.60
C TRP A 320 -20.23 9.48 7.83
N ARG A 321 -19.86 9.40 6.54
CA ARG A 321 -19.64 10.57 5.67
C ARG A 321 -20.59 10.64 4.48
N GLU A 322 -21.55 9.73 4.41
CA GLU A 322 -22.48 9.60 3.29
C GLU A 322 -21.75 9.48 1.93
N GLU A 323 -20.58 8.81 1.96
CA GLU A 323 -19.74 8.52 0.79
C GLU A 323 -20.13 7.15 0.19
N PHE A 324 -20.57 7.13 -1.07
CA PHE A 324 -21.02 5.93 -1.78
C PHE A 324 -20.04 5.55 -2.91
N ASN A 325 -20.06 4.28 -3.34
CA ASN A 325 -19.24 3.75 -4.46
C ASN A 325 -17.73 3.96 -4.28
N LEU A 326 -17.21 3.72 -3.07
CA LEU A 326 -15.83 4.05 -2.70
C LEU A 326 -14.78 3.40 -3.64
N PRO A 327 -13.82 4.18 -4.18
CA PRO A 327 -12.76 3.64 -5.02
C PRO A 327 -11.73 2.84 -4.21
N ALA A 328 -11.05 1.91 -4.89
CA ALA A 328 -9.91 1.20 -4.31
C ALA A 328 -8.74 2.17 -4.10
N ARG A 329 -8.17 2.20 -2.89
CA ARG A 329 -7.08 3.12 -2.51
C ARG A 329 -5.69 2.65 -2.93
N VAL A 330 -5.59 1.41 -3.44
CA VAL A 330 -4.35 0.76 -3.86
C VAL A 330 -4.64 -0.02 -5.14
N THR A 331 -3.89 0.27 -6.22
CA THR A 331 -4.26 -0.11 -7.59
C THR A 331 -3.09 -0.45 -8.51
N TYR A 332 -1.87 -0.60 -7.96
CA TYR A 332 -0.62 -0.67 -8.75
C TYR A 332 -0.42 -1.96 -9.57
N ASP A 333 -1.18 -3.02 -9.29
CA ASP A 333 -1.03 -4.36 -9.88
C ASP A 333 -2.30 -4.85 -10.61
N ARG A 334 -3.09 -3.90 -11.14
CA ARG A 334 -4.30 -4.17 -11.94
C ARG A 334 -4.05 -4.63 -13.38
N ALA A 335 -2.81 -4.53 -13.86
CA ALA A 335 -2.38 -5.04 -15.15
C ALA A 335 -0.92 -5.49 -15.08
N MET A 336 -0.54 -6.37 -16.02
CA MET A 336 0.84 -6.75 -16.28
C MET A 336 1.55 -5.59 -16.97
N HIS A 337 2.06 -4.65 -16.17
CA HIS A 337 2.68 -3.43 -16.67
C HIS A 337 3.98 -3.73 -17.42
N VAL A 338 4.02 -3.37 -18.70
CA VAL A 338 5.13 -3.63 -19.62
C VAL A 338 6.22 -2.55 -19.58
N VAL A 339 7.44 -2.97 -19.91
CA VAL A 339 8.60 -2.13 -20.25
C VAL A 339 9.29 -2.66 -21.50
N SER A 340 10.08 -1.83 -22.16
CA SER A 340 10.80 -2.20 -23.38
C SER A 340 12.12 -1.44 -23.53
N ASP A 341 13.10 -2.06 -24.16
CA ASP A 341 14.36 -1.46 -24.62
C ASP A 341 14.35 -1.15 -26.14
N GLY A 342 13.20 -1.35 -26.81
CA GLY A 342 13.07 -1.25 -28.26
C GLY A 342 13.29 -2.57 -29.02
N GLN A 343 13.57 -3.67 -28.33
CA GLN A 343 13.66 -5.03 -28.93
C GLN A 343 12.91 -6.10 -28.12
N ASN A 344 12.94 -5.98 -26.79
CA ASN A 344 12.28 -6.84 -25.83
C ASN A 344 11.03 -6.15 -25.27
N VAL A 345 10.00 -6.92 -24.89
CA VAL A 345 8.88 -6.47 -24.06
C VAL A 345 8.85 -7.32 -22.80
N VAL A 346 9.08 -6.69 -21.65
CA VAL A 346 9.25 -7.40 -20.37
C VAL A 346 8.16 -6.98 -19.39
N PHE A 347 7.56 -7.96 -18.70
CA PHE A 347 6.52 -7.72 -17.69
C PHE A 347 6.54 -8.81 -16.60
N GLY A 348 5.98 -8.47 -15.43
CA GLY A 348 5.77 -9.40 -14.32
C GLY A 348 4.29 -9.75 -14.14
N SER A 349 4.02 -10.98 -13.70
CA SER A 349 2.69 -11.45 -13.35
C SER A 349 2.46 -11.47 -11.84
N SER A 350 1.31 -10.93 -11.43
CA SER A 350 0.81 -11.01 -10.05
C SER A 350 0.03 -12.30 -9.75
N ALA A 351 -0.22 -13.15 -10.76
CA ALA A 351 -1.10 -14.31 -10.67
C ALA A 351 -0.35 -15.67 -10.71
N ASP A 352 0.74 -15.73 -11.47
CA ASP A 352 1.51 -16.96 -11.77
C ASP A 352 3.02 -16.81 -11.45
N ASP A 353 3.38 -15.77 -10.70
CA ASP A 353 4.73 -15.53 -10.13
C ASP A 353 5.89 -15.48 -11.17
N GLN A 354 5.60 -15.34 -12.46
CA GLN A 354 6.59 -15.28 -13.54
C GLN A 354 6.94 -13.86 -13.99
N LEU A 355 8.17 -13.72 -14.52
CA LEU A 355 8.60 -12.60 -15.34
C LEU A 355 8.76 -13.09 -16.78
N HIS A 356 8.07 -12.47 -17.73
CA HIS A 356 8.11 -12.84 -19.14
C HIS A 356 8.89 -11.81 -19.94
N CYS A 357 9.59 -12.28 -20.98
CA CYS A 357 10.18 -11.45 -22.02
C CYS A 357 9.69 -11.93 -23.39
N LEU A 358 9.06 -11.03 -24.14
CA LEU A 358 8.63 -11.24 -25.52
C LEU A 358 9.54 -10.45 -26.47
N ASP A 359 9.58 -10.86 -27.73
CA ASP A 359 10.09 -10.09 -28.84
C ASP A 359 9.11 -8.96 -29.22
N LEU A 360 9.60 -7.72 -29.38
CA LEU A 360 8.75 -6.56 -29.68
C LEU A 360 8.12 -6.62 -31.09
N SER A 361 8.77 -7.26 -32.06
CA SER A 361 8.29 -7.30 -33.45
C SER A 361 7.28 -8.42 -33.71
N THR A 362 7.40 -9.55 -32.99
CA THR A 362 6.60 -10.77 -33.23
C THR A 362 5.70 -11.19 -32.06
N GLY A 363 5.94 -10.67 -30.86
CA GLY A 363 5.25 -11.11 -29.63
C GLY A 363 5.70 -12.49 -29.14
N ALA A 364 6.66 -13.14 -29.80
CA ALA A 364 7.14 -14.47 -29.44
C ALA A 364 7.92 -14.45 -28.11
N THR A 365 7.69 -15.43 -27.23
CA THR A 365 8.41 -15.55 -25.96
C THR A 365 9.91 -15.81 -26.19
N ARG A 366 10.76 -14.88 -25.75
CA ARG A 366 12.22 -15.00 -25.76
C ARG A 366 12.73 -15.78 -24.55
N TRP A 367 12.18 -15.51 -23.36
CA TRP A 367 12.47 -16.26 -22.13
C TRP A 367 11.41 -16.00 -21.04
N VAL A 368 11.40 -16.86 -20.01
CA VAL A 368 10.56 -16.74 -18.80
C VAL A 368 11.44 -17.00 -17.57
N PHE A 369 11.18 -16.29 -16.47
CA PHE A 369 11.84 -16.50 -15.17
C PHE A 369 10.80 -16.72 -14.06
N PHE A 370 11.05 -17.69 -13.18
CA PHE A 370 10.16 -18.08 -12.09
C PHE A 370 10.63 -17.57 -10.72
N ALA A 371 9.89 -16.62 -10.14
CA ALA A 371 10.04 -16.24 -8.73
C ALA A 371 9.33 -17.25 -7.80
N GLU A 372 9.39 -17.02 -6.49
CA GLU A 372 8.69 -17.84 -5.48
C GLU A 372 7.51 -17.08 -4.83
N GLY A 373 6.93 -16.15 -5.61
CA GLY A 373 5.82 -15.30 -5.22
C GLY A 373 5.53 -14.19 -6.25
N PRO A 374 4.35 -13.54 -6.17
CA PRO A 374 3.86 -12.59 -7.17
C PRO A 374 4.82 -11.45 -7.54
N ILE A 375 4.96 -11.18 -8.84
CA ILE A 375 5.70 -10.02 -9.37
C ILE A 375 4.68 -8.94 -9.74
N ARG A 376 4.46 -8.01 -8.82
CA ARG A 376 3.30 -7.09 -8.85
C ARG A 376 3.48 -5.80 -9.65
N LEU A 377 4.71 -5.50 -10.05
CA LEU A 377 5.10 -4.20 -10.62
C LEU A 377 5.97 -4.43 -11.84
N ALA A 378 5.94 -3.49 -12.78
CA ALA A 378 6.84 -3.51 -13.93
C ALA A 378 8.30 -3.64 -13.46
N PRO A 379 9.12 -4.44 -14.15
CA PRO A 379 10.56 -4.44 -13.93
C PRO A 379 11.16 -3.10 -14.39
N THR A 380 12.46 -2.93 -14.17
CA THR A 380 13.23 -1.80 -14.72
C THR A 380 14.42 -2.33 -15.51
N LEU A 381 14.62 -1.78 -16.70
CA LEU A 381 15.67 -2.12 -17.66
C LEU A 381 16.83 -1.11 -17.55
N TRP A 382 18.06 -1.60 -17.42
CA TRP A 382 19.26 -0.74 -17.40
C TRP A 382 20.50 -1.55 -17.74
N LYS A 383 21.23 -1.17 -18.82
CA LYS A 383 22.49 -1.80 -19.27
C LYS A 383 22.43 -3.34 -19.33
N ASP A 384 21.67 -3.85 -20.29
CA ASP A 384 21.51 -5.29 -20.59
C ASP A 384 20.98 -6.15 -19.42
N ARG A 385 20.34 -5.50 -18.44
CA ARG A 385 19.84 -6.14 -17.22
C ARG A 385 18.42 -5.71 -16.88
N VAL A 386 17.71 -6.61 -16.21
CA VAL A 386 16.33 -6.48 -15.75
C VAL A 386 16.30 -6.55 -14.22
N TYR A 387 15.64 -5.60 -13.57
CA TYR A 387 15.56 -5.49 -12.11
C TYR A 387 14.10 -5.45 -11.63
N PHE A 388 13.74 -6.28 -10.66
CA PHE A 388 12.38 -6.31 -10.11
C PHE A 388 12.34 -6.83 -8.67
N GLY A 389 11.24 -6.55 -7.97
CA GLY A 389 10.92 -7.11 -6.65
C GLY A 389 9.77 -8.12 -6.72
N SER A 390 9.77 -9.10 -5.81
CA SER A 390 8.69 -10.07 -5.65
C SER A 390 8.07 -10.04 -4.24
N ASP A 391 6.82 -10.48 -4.14
CA ASP A 391 6.18 -10.87 -2.88
C ASP A 391 6.96 -11.97 -2.11
N ASP A 392 7.85 -12.72 -2.75
CA ASP A 392 8.79 -13.66 -2.08
C ASP A 392 9.85 -12.98 -1.20
N GLY A 393 9.91 -11.65 -1.20
CA GLY A 393 10.80 -10.86 -0.35
C GLY A 393 12.19 -10.62 -0.92
N HIS A 394 12.43 -10.91 -2.19
CA HIS A 394 13.69 -10.62 -2.88
C HIS A 394 13.56 -9.51 -3.93
N VAL A 395 14.70 -8.88 -4.21
CA VAL A 395 14.97 -8.17 -5.46
C VAL A 395 15.90 -9.02 -6.31
N TYR A 396 15.61 -9.10 -7.59
CA TYR A 396 16.35 -9.89 -8.59
C TYR A 396 17.03 -8.98 -9.60
N CYS A 397 18.16 -9.43 -10.14
CA CYS A 397 18.77 -8.91 -11.36
C CYS A 397 18.99 -10.06 -12.35
N LEU A 398 18.41 -9.94 -13.54
CA LEU A 398 18.57 -10.90 -14.65
C LEU A 398 19.32 -10.24 -15.82
N SER A 399 19.87 -11.05 -16.72
CA SER A 399 20.24 -10.58 -18.07
C SER A 399 18.99 -10.32 -18.91
N ALA A 400 18.92 -9.19 -19.61
CA ALA A 400 17.81 -8.85 -20.50
C ALA A 400 17.70 -9.78 -21.72
N HIS A 401 18.82 -10.29 -22.22
CA HIS A 401 18.87 -11.14 -23.42
C HIS A 401 18.53 -12.61 -23.15
N GLN A 402 18.74 -13.09 -21.92
CA GLN A 402 18.66 -14.53 -21.58
C GLN A 402 17.77 -14.87 -20.39
N GLY A 403 17.25 -13.89 -19.63
CA GLY A 403 16.50 -14.14 -18.39
C GLY A 403 17.35 -14.73 -17.24
N ARG A 404 18.61 -15.09 -17.48
CA ARG A 404 19.49 -15.73 -16.50
C ARG A 404 19.76 -14.80 -15.32
N GLN A 405 19.53 -15.31 -14.11
CA GLN A 405 19.81 -14.60 -12.86
C GLN A 405 21.29 -14.26 -12.73
N VAL A 406 21.60 -12.98 -12.55
CA VAL A 406 22.94 -12.46 -12.26
C VAL A 406 23.16 -12.41 -10.75
N TRP A 407 22.19 -11.88 -10.01
CA TRP A 407 22.17 -11.88 -8.54
C TRP A 407 20.73 -11.81 -8.01
N LYS A 408 20.53 -12.18 -6.73
CA LYS A 408 19.31 -11.89 -5.96
C LYS A 408 19.64 -11.42 -4.54
N PHE A 409 18.81 -10.54 -3.97
CA PHE A 409 19.00 -9.94 -2.65
C PHE A 409 17.73 -10.12 -1.80
N ARG A 410 17.84 -10.64 -0.57
CA ARG A 410 16.72 -10.82 0.36
C ARG A 410 16.50 -9.56 1.20
N ALA A 411 15.32 -8.97 1.12
CA ALA A 411 14.97 -7.73 1.81
C ALA A 411 14.40 -7.93 3.24
N GLY A 412 14.07 -9.17 3.62
CA GLY A 412 13.67 -9.52 4.97
C GLY A 412 14.87 -9.95 5.85
N PRO A 413 14.86 -9.66 7.17
CA PRO A 413 15.94 -10.06 8.09
C PRO A 413 16.12 -11.58 8.16
N ARG A 414 15.06 -12.36 7.89
CA ARG A 414 15.05 -13.81 7.71
C ARG A 414 14.08 -14.19 6.61
N ASP A 415 14.23 -15.37 6.02
CA ASP A 415 13.13 -15.96 5.24
C ASP A 415 12.05 -16.44 6.22
N ARG A 416 10.90 -15.79 6.20
CA ARG A 416 9.68 -16.19 6.91
C ARG A 416 8.52 -15.97 5.94
N ARG A 417 7.80 -17.04 5.60
CA ARG A 417 6.67 -16.97 4.66
C ARG A 417 5.34 -17.30 5.34
N ILE A 418 4.31 -16.57 4.96
CA ILE A 418 2.95 -16.61 5.52
C ILE A 418 1.90 -16.44 4.41
N PRO A 419 0.63 -16.84 4.64
CA PRO A 419 -0.47 -16.50 3.76
C PRO A 419 -0.70 -14.99 3.73
N GLY A 420 -0.59 -14.40 2.55
CA GLY A 420 -0.88 -13.00 2.28
C GLY A 420 -1.72 -12.87 1.02
N ASN A 421 -3.02 -12.65 1.18
CA ASN A 421 -4.00 -12.47 0.10
C ASN A 421 -4.11 -13.70 -0.82
N GLY A 422 -4.18 -14.90 -0.24
CA GLY A 422 -4.33 -16.17 -0.97
C GLY A 422 -3.04 -16.74 -1.58
N ARG A 423 -1.88 -16.14 -1.27
CA ARG A 423 -0.55 -16.55 -1.71
C ARG A 423 0.33 -16.84 -0.49
N ILE A 424 1.24 -17.80 -0.56
CA ILE A 424 2.34 -17.90 0.41
C ILE A 424 3.42 -16.90 -0.02
N ILE A 425 3.65 -15.88 0.80
CA ILE A 425 4.56 -14.75 0.52
C ILE A 425 5.50 -14.49 1.69
N SER A 426 6.58 -13.74 1.46
CA SER A 426 7.42 -13.26 2.56
C SER A 426 6.63 -12.37 3.51
N ALA A 427 6.92 -12.45 4.82
CA ALA A 427 6.46 -11.47 5.80
C ALA A 427 7.02 -10.05 5.51
N TRP A 428 8.08 -9.96 4.72
CA TRP A 428 8.64 -8.72 4.17
C TRP A 428 8.65 -8.74 2.63
N PRO A 429 7.49 -8.61 1.96
CA PRO A 429 7.41 -8.65 0.50
C PRO A 429 7.97 -7.36 -0.11
N VAL A 430 8.53 -7.43 -1.32
CA VAL A 430 9.03 -6.26 -2.05
C VAL A 430 7.92 -5.68 -2.92
N ARG A 431 7.05 -4.88 -2.30
CA ARG A 431 5.91 -4.20 -2.97
C ARG A 431 6.22 -2.78 -3.42
N SER A 432 7.49 -2.38 -3.50
CA SER A 432 7.94 -1.13 -4.11
C SER A 432 8.46 -1.34 -5.53
N GLY A 433 8.25 -0.38 -6.43
CA GLY A 433 8.99 -0.36 -7.69
C GLY A 433 10.49 -0.13 -7.45
N VAL A 434 11.36 -0.77 -8.22
CA VAL A 434 12.81 -0.52 -8.19
C VAL A 434 13.11 0.77 -8.98
N ILE A 435 14.04 1.59 -8.48
CA ILE A 435 14.59 2.78 -9.15
C ILE A 435 16.10 2.61 -9.33
N ILE A 436 16.68 3.14 -10.41
CA ILE A 436 18.11 3.00 -10.72
C ILE A 436 18.75 4.37 -10.97
N ASP A 437 19.78 4.69 -10.19
CA ASP A 437 20.34 6.03 -10.04
C ASP A 437 21.85 5.94 -9.89
N ASP A 438 22.60 6.50 -10.83
CA ASP A 438 24.09 6.46 -10.88
C ASP A 438 24.70 5.06 -10.65
N GLY A 439 24.08 4.03 -11.25
CA GLY A 439 24.50 2.62 -11.09
C GLY A 439 24.17 1.99 -9.75
N GLN A 440 23.38 2.65 -8.90
CA GLN A 440 22.86 2.13 -7.64
C GLN A 440 21.35 1.91 -7.76
N ILE A 441 20.81 0.84 -7.18
CA ILE A 441 19.35 0.61 -7.14
C ILE A 441 18.76 0.96 -5.78
N ARG A 442 17.54 1.48 -5.77
CA ARG A 442 16.76 1.80 -4.56
C ARG A 442 15.42 1.08 -4.59
N PHE A 443 14.99 0.56 -3.43
CA PHE A 443 13.68 -0.06 -3.24
C PHE A 443 13.34 -0.12 -1.73
N ALA A 444 12.14 -0.60 -1.40
CA ALA A 444 11.65 -0.80 -0.03
C ALA A 444 10.82 -2.09 0.11
N ALA A 445 10.76 -2.64 1.33
CA ALA A 445 10.14 -3.93 1.61
C ALA A 445 9.42 -3.97 2.97
N GLY A 446 8.49 -4.91 3.10
CA GLY A 446 7.66 -5.05 4.30
C GLY A 446 6.35 -4.29 4.23
N LEU A 447 5.35 -4.79 4.96
CA LEU A 447 3.98 -4.26 4.92
C LEU A 447 3.51 -3.69 6.27
N PHE A 448 4.06 -4.18 7.39
CA PHE A 448 3.61 -3.90 8.75
C PHE A 448 4.73 -3.27 9.59
N PRO A 449 4.70 -1.95 9.88
CA PRO A 449 5.80 -1.25 10.57
C PRO A 449 6.22 -1.87 11.91
N ASN A 450 5.26 -2.36 12.69
CA ASN A 450 5.51 -3.02 13.98
C ASN A 450 6.32 -4.32 13.86
N GLN A 451 6.38 -4.92 12.66
CA GLN A 451 7.20 -6.11 12.35
C GLN A 451 8.42 -5.76 11.47
N GLY A 452 8.69 -4.46 11.31
CA GLY A 452 9.75 -3.92 10.47
C GLY A 452 9.30 -3.70 9.03
N THR A 453 9.54 -2.49 8.54
CA THR A 453 9.58 -2.18 7.11
C THR A 453 10.90 -1.45 6.82
N PHE A 454 11.44 -1.65 5.62
CA PHE A 454 12.84 -1.36 5.31
C PHE A 454 12.97 -0.64 3.97
N GLN A 455 14.01 0.18 3.84
CA GLN A 455 14.50 0.76 2.59
C GLN A 455 15.95 0.34 2.35
N TYR A 456 16.32 0.16 1.08
CA TYR A 456 17.63 -0.36 0.67
C TYR A 456 18.24 0.45 -0.47
N LEU A 457 19.56 0.50 -0.47
CA LEU A 457 20.42 0.97 -1.56
C LEU A 457 21.43 -0.14 -1.87
N LEU A 458 21.40 -0.69 -3.07
CA LEU A 458 22.37 -1.70 -3.52
C LEU A 458 23.18 -1.17 -4.72
N ASP A 459 24.37 -1.71 -4.95
CA ASP A 459 25.06 -1.59 -6.23
C ASP A 459 24.33 -2.41 -7.31
N ALA A 460 24.06 -1.80 -8.48
CA ALA A 460 23.26 -2.45 -9.53
C ALA A 460 24.01 -3.60 -10.24
N GLN A 461 25.35 -3.57 -10.27
CA GLN A 461 26.14 -4.58 -10.97
C GLN A 461 26.27 -5.88 -10.18
N THR A 462 26.42 -5.78 -8.86
CA THR A 462 26.75 -6.86 -7.93
C THR A 462 25.64 -7.24 -6.96
N GLY A 463 24.64 -6.37 -6.74
CA GLY A 463 23.61 -6.56 -5.71
C GLY A 463 24.12 -6.32 -4.28
N LYS A 464 25.36 -5.87 -4.12
CA LYS A 464 25.95 -5.58 -2.80
C LYS A 464 25.19 -4.43 -2.12
N GLN A 465 24.77 -4.64 -0.88
CA GLN A 465 24.17 -3.58 -0.07
C GLN A 465 25.19 -2.46 0.21
N LEU A 466 24.81 -1.23 -0.18
CA LEU A 466 25.54 0.00 0.11
C LEU A 466 24.97 0.72 1.34
N ALA A 467 23.63 0.71 1.49
CA ALA A 467 22.95 1.22 2.69
C ALA A 467 21.60 0.51 2.91
N SER A 468 21.11 0.58 4.14
CA SER A 468 19.78 0.10 4.55
C SER A 468 19.26 0.91 5.73
N GLY A 469 17.94 1.06 5.85
CA GLY A 469 17.32 1.69 7.02
C GLY A 469 15.90 1.17 7.27
N LYS A 470 15.42 1.29 8.52
CA LYS A 470 14.00 1.09 8.82
C LYS A 470 13.19 2.31 8.38
N ILE A 471 11.92 2.10 8.06
CA ILE A 471 10.92 3.15 7.84
C ILE A 471 9.70 2.89 8.74
N ALA A 472 8.90 3.93 9.01
CA ALA A 472 7.78 3.87 9.97
C ALA A 472 6.42 3.57 9.31
N PHE A 473 6.41 3.07 8.07
CA PHE A 473 5.21 3.00 7.23
C PHE A 473 5.21 1.81 6.28
N SER A 474 4.10 1.58 5.57
CA SER A 474 3.90 0.48 4.61
C SER A 474 4.29 0.93 3.18
N PRO A 475 5.52 0.63 2.68
CA PRO A 475 5.95 1.01 1.33
C PRO A 475 5.20 0.20 0.26
N GLN A 476 4.42 0.86 -0.60
CA GLN A 476 3.66 0.17 -1.64
C GLN A 476 3.56 0.95 -2.96
N GLY A 477 3.65 0.22 -4.08
CA GLY A 477 3.54 0.73 -5.45
C GLY A 477 4.84 1.29 -6.02
N TYR A 478 4.74 1.89 -7.21
CA TYR A 478 5.89 2.51 -7.88
C TYR A 478 6.44 3.69 -7.07
N MET A 479 7.78 3.76 -6.98
CA MET A 479 8.46 4.94 -6.47
C MET A 479 8.58 6.01 -7.57
N THR A 480 8.68 7.28 -7.16
CA THR A 480 9.01 8.41 -8.04
C THR A 480 10.24 9.14 -7.49
N LYS A 481 11.20 9.50 -8.35
CA LYS A 481 12.37 10.34 -8.03
C LYS A 481 12.15 11.76 -8.58
N ARG A 482 12.51 12.80 -7.80
CA ARG A 482 12.53 14.21 -8.24
C ARG A 482 13.73 14.92 -7.62
N GLY A 483 14.72 15.29 -8.43
CA GLY A 483 16.02 15.76 -7.92
C GLY A 483 16.62 14.72 -6.96
N ASN A 484 16.97 15.14 -5.75
CA ASN A 484 17.47 14.26 -4.68
C ASN A 484 16.37 13.66 -3.79
N ALA A 485 15.09 13.86 -4.12
CA ALA A 485 13.95 13.38 -3.36
C ALA A 485 13.31 12.13 -3.99
N LEU A 486 12.76 11.27 -3.13
CA LEU A 486 12.07 10.03 -3.49
C LEU A 486 10.72 9.98 -2.77
N ALA A 487 9.71 9.41 -3.42
CA ALA A 487 8.38 9.23 -2.85
C ALA A 487 7.77 7.86 -3.22
N ILE A 488 6.91 7.34 -2.34
CA ILE A 488 6.15 6.09 -2.51
C ILE A 488 4.79 6.22 -1.81
N ALA A 489 3.78 5.44 -2.23
CA ALA A 489 2.47 5.43 -1.57
C ALA A 489 2.48 4.63 -0.25
N GLN A 490 1.58 5.01 0.67
CA GLN A 490 1.34 4.34 1.96
C GLN A 490 -0.07 3.72 2.10
N GLY A 491 -0.83 3.67 1.01
CA GLY A 491 -2.21 3.14 0.98
C GLY A 491 -3.29 4.04 1.59
N ARG A 492 -3.18 4.42 2.88
CA ARG A 492 -4.22 5.24 3.56
C ARG A 492 -3.91 6.74 3.68
N GLY A 493 -2.69 7.17 3.37
CA GLY A 493 -2.27 8.58 3.39
C GLY A 493 -1.80 9.09 2.01
N PRO A 494 -1.47 10.38 1.90
CA PRO A 494 -0.81 10.94 0.70
C PRO A 494 0.53 10.25 0.43
N GLN A 495 1.10 10.43 -0.78
CA GLN A 495 2.43 9.92 -1.10
C GLN A 495 3.46 10.43 -0.09
N ALA A 496 4.21 9.51 0.52
CA ALA A 496 5.15 9.82 1.57
C ALA A 496 6.52 10.16 1.00
N HIS A 497 7.17 11.11 1.65
CA HIS A 497 8.42 11.71 1.21
C HIS A 497 9.59 11.07 1.95
N LEU A 498 10.43 10.33 1.24
CA LEU A 498 11.72 9.87 1.76
C LEU A 498 12.73 11.03 1.84
N ALA A 499 12.50 12.11 1.08
CA ALA A 499 13.03 13.46 1.32
C ALA A 499 12.06 14.52 0.74
N LYS A 500 12.15 15.78 1.21
CA LYS A 500 11.21 16.87 0.87
C LYS A 500 11.06 17.06 -0.66
N LEU A 501 9.81 17.18 -1.12
CA LEU A 501 9.47 17.57 -2.49
C LEU A 501 9.24 19.08 -2.61
N GLN A 502 9.79 19.69 -3.67
CA GLN A 502 9.20 20.85 -4.34
C GLN A 502 8.74 20.42 -5.75
N ARG A 503 7.87 21.21 -6.39
CA ARG A 503 6.81 20.66 -7.26
C ARG A 503 7.20 20.50 -8.73
N ALA A 504 6.43 19.64 -9.40
CA ALA A 504 6.59 19.17 -10.78
C ALA A 504 6.80 20.28 -11.84
N GLY A 505 7.62 19.97 -12.84
CA GLY A 505 7.40 20.51 -14.18
C GLY A 505 6.06 20.02 -14.73
N LYS A 506 5.37 20.86 -15.51
CA LYS A 506 4.06 20.51 -16.08
C LYS A 506 4.21 19.39 -17.13
N PRO A 507 3.23 18.48 -17.27
CA PRO A 507 3.08 17.71 -18.50
C PRO A 507 2.80 18.67 -19.68
N LEU A 508 2.82 18.14 -20.92
CA LEU A 508 2.21 18.84 -22.05
C LEU A 508 0.75 19.24 -21.73
N PRO A 509 0.18 20.25 -22.41
CA PRO A 509 -1.23 20.59 -22.28
C PRO A 509 -2.12 19.35 -22.45
N MET A 510 -2.95 19.09 -21.44
CA MET A 510 -4.00 18.08 -21.51
C MET A 510 -5.03 18.56 -22.55
N PRO A 511 -5.42 17.73 -23.55
CA PRO A 511 -6.35 18.17 -24.58
C PRO A 511 -7.72 18.49 -23.98
N SER A 512 -8.42 19.48 -24.53
CA SER A 512 -9.75 19.89 -24.05
C SER A 512 -10.85 18.97 -24.59
N GLY A 513 -11.55 18.24 -23.72
CA GLY A 513 -12.74 17.46 -24.10
C GLY A 513 -13.16 16.40 -23.07
N ASN A 514 -14.31 15.74 -23.32
CA ASN A 514 -14.90 14.73 -22.43
C ASN A 514 -14.24 13.33 -22.51
N TRP A 515 -12.97 13.25 -22.91
CA TRP A 515 -12.25 11.98 -23.06
C TRP A 515 -11.90 11.35 -21.69
N THR A 516 -11.80 12.14 -20.62
CA THR A 516 -11.46 11.67 -19.27
C THR A 516 -12.47 10.67 -18.69
N GLU A 517 -13.75 10.78 -19.03
CA GLU A 517 -14.79 9.82 -18.63
C GLU A 517 -14.73 8.52 -19.44
N GLN A 518 -14.35 8.60 -20.72
CA GLN A 518 -14.29 7.46 -21.63
C GLN A 518 -12.99 6.65 -21.49
N TYR A 519 -11.89 7.31 -21.10
CA TYR A 519 -10.55 6.74 -20.96
C TYR A 519 -9.91 6.98 -19.57
N PRO A 520 -10.55 6.56 -18.46
CA PRO A 520 -10.14 6.94 -17.09
C PRO A 520 -9.00 6.09 -16.49
N TYR A 521 -8.35 5.19 -17.25
CA TYR A 521 -7.50 4.14 -16.67
C TYR A 521 -5.99 4.31 -16.89
N SER A 522 -5.57 4.92 -17.99
CA SER A 522 -4.16 5.14 -18.32
C SER A 522 -4.00 6.26 -19.35
N PHE A 523 -2.89 7.00 -19.29
CA PHE A 523 -2.63 8.12 -20.21
C PHE A 523 -1.11 8.30 -20.40
N VAL A 524 -0.67 8.34 -21.66
CA VAL A 524 0.74 8.51 -22.06
C VAL A 524 0.84 9.38 -23.32
N GLY A 525 1.96 10.07 -23.54
CA GLY A 525 2.20 10.85 -24.76
C GLY A 525 3.30 10.27 -25.64
N ALA A 526 3.27 10.56 -26.94
CA ALA A 526 4.28 10.18 -27.92
C ALA A 526 4.46 11.31 -28.96
N ALA A 527 5.54 12.08 -28.80
CA ALA A 527 5.87 13.29 -29.58
C ALA A 527 4.70 14.31 -29.72
N LYS A 528 3.86 14.16 -30.76
CA LYS A 528 2.73 15.04 -31.08
C LYS A 528 1.35 14.44 -30.77
N SER A 529 1.28 13.27 -30.15
CA SER A 529 0.01 12.59 -29.86
C SER A 529 -0.08 12.17 -28.40
N TRP A 530 -1.31 12.12 -27.89
CA TRP A 530 -1.67 11.51 -26.60
C TRP A 530 -2.30 10.14 -26.84
N ILE A 531 -2.13 9.18 -25.93
CA ILE A 531 -2.78 7.86 -25.97
C ILE A 531 -3.48 7.62 -24.63
N ALA A 532 -4.75 7.21 -24.67
CA ALA A 532 -5.61 7.03 -23.50
C ALA A 532 -6.22 5.62 -23.43
N GLY A 533 -6.31 5.07 -22.21
CA GLY A 533 -6.79 3.72 -21.92
C GLY A 533 -8.18 3.73 -21.28
N GLY A 534 -9.14 3.04 -21.91
CA GLY A 534 -10.55 2.99 -21.50
C GLY A 534 -11.07 1.59 -21.23
N ALA A 535 -12.39 1.48 -21.08
CA ALA A 535 -13.09 0.20 -20.94
C ALA A 535 -13.35 -0.39 -22.34
N GLY A 536 -12.69 -1.50 -22.68
CA GLY A 536 -12.86 -2.16 -23.97
C GLY A 536 -12.17 -1.47 -25.16
N ARG A 537 -11.52 -0.31 -24.95
CA ARG A 537 -10.94 0.54 -26.00
C ARG A 537 -9.64 1.22 -25.57
N VAL A 538 -8.78 1.50 -26.54
CA VAL A 538 -7.62 2.38 -26.47
C VAL A 538 -7.70 3.35 -27.65
N ALA A 539 -7.23 4.58 -27.47
CA ALA A 539 -7.22 5.57 -28.55
C ALA A 539 -6.07 6.56 -28.44
N ALA A 540 -5.79 7.22 -29.55
CA ALA A 540 -4.84 8.31 -29.65
C ALA A 540 -5.51 9.60 -30.14
N PHE A 541 -4.99 10.72 -29.66
CA PHE A 541 -5.48 12.06 -29.90
C PHE A 541 -4.35 12.96 -30.38
N ASP A 542 -4.64 13.94 -31.23
CA ASP A 542 -3.65 14.98 -31.54
C ASP A 542 -3.38 15.87 -30.31
N SER A 543 -2.12 16.26 -30.10
CA SER A 543 -1.72 17.06 -28.92
C SER A 543 -2.03 18.55 -29.03
N ALA A 544 -2.40 19.06 -30.20
CA ALA A 544 -2.76 20.45 -30.44
C ALA A 544 -4.28 20.66 -30.61
N SER A 545 -4.98 19.80 -31.37
CA SER A 545 -6.44 19.90 -31.52
C SER A 545 -7.23 19.11 -30.47
N GLY A 546 -6.68 18.01 -29.95
CA GLY A 546 -7.37 17.11 -29.02
C GLY A 546 -8.36 16.13 -29.68
N GLU A 547 -8.44 16.10 -31.01
CA GLU A 547 -9.32 15.19 -31.77
C GLU A 547 -8.81 13.73 -31.73
N GLU A 548 -9.72 12.74 -31.74
CA GLU A 548 -9.36 11.31 -31.80
C GLU A 548 -8.86 10.97 -33.21
N ILE A 549 -7.55 10.69 -33.35
CA ILE A 549 -6.88 10.42 -34.63
C ILE A 549 -6.77 8.91 -34.94
N TRP A 550 -6.96 8.05 -33.93
CA TRP A 550 -6.92 6.59 -34.06
C TRP A 550 -7.54 5.92 -32.83
N SER A 551 -8.22 4.79 -33.00
CA SER A 551 -8.64 3.95 -31.88
C SER A 551 -8.78 2.47 -32.22
N ALA A 552 -8.69 1.62 -31.20
CA ALA A 552 -8.78 0.17 -31.31
C ALA A 552 -9.53 -0.46 -30.12
N ARG A 553 -10.15 -1.62 -30.35
CA ARG A 553 -10.78 -2.43 -29.30
C ARG A 553 -9.74 -3.31 -28.60
N VAL A 554 -9.88 -3.47 -27.29
CA VAL A 554 -9.03 -4.33 -26.44
C VAL A 554 -9.89 -5.06 -25.41
N GLN A 555 -9.54 -6.28 -25.01
CA GLN A 555 -10.32 -7.01 -24.01
C GLN A 555 -9.91 -6.62 -22.58
N GLY A 556 -10.83 -5.96 -21.87
CA GLY A 556 -10.64 -5.49 -20.49
C GLY A 556 -10.48 -3.97 -20.38
N ARG A 557 -9.98 -3.51 -19.25
CA ARG A 557 -9.61 -2.11 -18.98
C ARG A 557 -8.13 -1.89 -19.27
N ALA A 558 -7.80 -0.95 -20.13
CA ALA A 558 -6.41 -0.63 -20.48
C ALA A 558 -5.74 0.21 -19.37
N TYR A 559 -5.12 -0.46 -18.39
CA TYR A 559 -4.42 0.19 -17.26
C TYR A 559 -2.95 0.50 -17.55
N GLY A 560 -2.27 -0.31 -18.37
CA GLY A 560 -0.88 -0.06 -18.76
C GLY A 560 -0.77 0.33 -20.23
N LEU A 561 -0.03 1.40 -20.49
CA LEU A 561 0.35 1.86 -21.82
C LEU A 561 1.88 2.09 -21.85
N ALA A 562 2.51 1.76 -22.97
CA ALA A 562 3.91 2.06 -23.24
C ALA A 562 4.12 2.32 -24.74
N VAL A 563 5.10 3.15 -25.10
CA VAL A 563 5.49 3.41 -26.48
C VAL A 563 7.00 3.27 -26.63
N ALA A 564 7.44 2.35 -27.48
CA ALA A 564 8.85 2.03 -27.71
C ALA A 564 9.08 1.54 -29.16
N ALA A 565 10.23 1.88 -29.74
CA ALA A 565 10.59 1.64 -31.15
C ALA A 565 9.43 1.84 -32.16
N GLY A 566 8.65 2.92 -32.04
CA GLY A 566 7.49 3.22 -32.90
C GLY A 566 6.25 2.32 -32.71
N HIS A 567 6.25 1.43 -31.72
CA HIS A 567 5.12 0.54 -31.38
C HIS A 567 4.37 1.07 -30.14
N LEU A 568 3.06 0.86 -30.10
CA LEU A 568 2.20 1.11 -28.94
C LEU A 568 1.83 -0.22 -28.26
N LEU A 569 2.21 -0.38 -27.00
CA LEU A 569 1.90 -1.54 -26.16
C LEU A 569 0.77 -1.22 -25.17
N VAL A 570 -0.21 -2.12 -25.03
CA VAL A 570 -1.42 -1.91 -24.23
C VAL A 570 -1.72 -3.15 -23.38
N SER A 571 -1.64 -3.04 -22.05
CA SER A 571 -1.89 -4.14 -21.10
C SER A 571 -3.17 -3.94 -20.27
N THR A 572 -3.96 -5.00 -20.07
CA THR A 572 -5.31 -4.92 -19.46
C THR A 572 -5.53 -5.71 -18.18
N ASP A 573 -6.64 -5.41 -17.47
CA ASP A 573 -7.12 -6.18 -16.30
C ASP A 573 -7.62 -7.60 -16.60
N ARG A 574 -7.45 -8.07 -17.85
CA ARG A 574 -7.74 -9.45 -18.29
C ARG A 574 -6.50 -10.24 -18.71
N GLY A 575 -5.29 -9.71 -18.48
CA GLY A 575 -4.04 -10.40 -18.83
C GLY A 575 -3.69 -10.35 -20.32
N ASN A 576 -4.36 -9.48 -21.08
CA ASN A 576 -4.03 -9.26 -22.49
C ASN A 576 -2.97 -8.16 -22.61
N ILE A 577 -2.00 -8.37 -23.50
CA ILE A 577 -1.02 -7.38 -23.94
C ILE A 577 -1.10 -7.30 -25.46
N TYR A 578 -1.52 -6.14 -25.98
CA TYR A 578 -1.62 -5.86 -27.41
C TYR A 578 -0.42 -5.01 -27.85
N CYS A 579 0.07 -5.26 -29.06
CA CYS A 579 1.07 -4.41 -29.71
C CYS A 579 0.51 -3.87 -31.03
N PHE A 580 0.51 -2.55 -31.18
CA PHE A 580 0.07 -1.84 -32.37
C PHE A 580 1.25 -1.15 -33.05
N ALA A 581 1.40 -1.36 -34.36
CA ALA A 581 2.53 -0.88 -35.16
C ALA A 581 2.06 -0.24 -36.48
N PRO A 582 2.90 0.55 -37.16
CA PRO A 582 2.59 1.07 -38.50
C PRO A 582 2.41 -0.07 -39.53
N PRO A 583 1.69 0.15 -40.65
CA PRO A 583 1.44 -0.92 -41.62
C PRO A 583 2.70 -1.24 -42.45
N THR A 584 3.29 -2.41 -42.22
CA THR A 584 4.42 -2.91 -43.02
C THR A 584 3.93 -3.47 -44.37
N PRO A 585 4.64 -3.25 -45.50
CA PRO A 585 4.37 -4.00 -46.73
C PRO A 585 4.58 -5.50 -46.51
N THR A 586 3.61 -6.32 -46.94
CA THR A 586 3.38 -7.67 -46.41
C THR A 586 4.20 -8.78 -47.06
N THR A 587 4.76 -9.66 -46.21
CA THR A 587 5.07 -11.07 -46.52
C THR A 587 4.96 -11.98 -45.28
N ALA A 588 3.87 -11.86 -44.52
CA ALA A 588 3.45 -12.84 -43.50
C ALA A 588 1.91 -12.86 -43.36
N THR A 589 1.36 -13.99 -42.92
CA THR A 589 -0.09 -14.24 -42.78
C THR A 589 -0.72 -13.50 -41.59
N ASP A 590 -1.98 -13.05 -41.74
CA ASP A 590 -2.85 -12.50 -40.67
C ASP A 590 -3.29 -13.54 -39.60
N VAL A 591 -2.37 -14.40 -39.17
CA VAL A 591 -2.57 -15.38 -38.10
C VAL A 591 -1.57 -15.05 -37.00
N PRO A 592 -2.00 -14.38 -35.91
CA PRO A 592 -1.19 -14.28 -34.69
C PRO A 592 -0.81 -15.70 -34.24
N PRO A 593 0.43 -15.94 -33.76
CA PRO A 593 0.83 -17.27 -33.33
C PRO A 593 -0.13 -17.77 -32.24
N GLU A 594 -0.79 -18.91 -32.49
CA GLU A 594 -1.68 -19.48 -31.47
C GLU A 594 -0.90 -19.72 -30.18
N PRO A 595 -1.47 -19.42 -29.00
CA PRO A 595 -0.86 -19.82 -27.74
C PRO A 595 -0.66 -21.34 -27.77
N SER A 596 0.57 -21.77 -27.50
CA SER A 596 1.07 -23.14 -27.74
C SER A 596 0.02 -24.21 -27.42
N GLN A 597 -0.41 -24.95 -28.44
CA GLN A 597 -1.58 -25.83 -28.34
C GLN A 597 -1.48 -26.77 -27.13
N ARG A 598 -2.49 -26.67 -26.28
CA ARG A 598 -2.54 -27.29 -24.95
C ARG A 598 -2.33 -28.81 -25.08
N ARG A 599 -1.21 -29.31 -24.55
CA ARG A 599 -1.04 -30.75 -24.34
C ARG A 599 -2.09 -31.18 -23.31
N PRO A 600 -2.96 -32.17 -23.58
CA PRO A 600 -3.94 -32.66 -22.61
C PRO A 600 -3.24 -33.22 -21.37
N ASP A 601 -3.97 -33.31 -20.26
CA ASP A 601 -3.47 -33.77 -18.96
C ASP A 601 -2.91 -35.19 -18.98
N SER A 602 -2.26 -35.56 -17.87
CA SER A 602 -1.93 -36.96 -17.60
C SER A 602 -3.15 -37.83 -17.86
N ASP A 603 -2.91 -39.09 -18.26
CA ASP A 603 -3.94 -40.12 -18.22
C ASP A 603 -4.71 -40.04 -16.88
N PRO A 604 -6.02 -39.74 -16.89
CA PRO A 604 -6.80 -39.58 -15.67
C PRO A 604 -6.94 -40.87 -14.87
N THR A 605 -6.53 -42.03 -15.42
CA THR A 605 -6.47 -43.32 -14.73
C THR A 605 -5.06 -43.67 -14.23
N GLY A 606 -4.02 -42.90 -14.57
CA GLY A 606 -2.63 -43.22 -14.24
C GLY A 606 -2.27 -43.13 -12.74
N PRO A 607 -1.13 -43.71 -12.28
CA PRO A 607 -0.84 -43.88 -10.85
C PRO A 607 -0.85 -42.59 -10.01
N LEU A 608 -0.32 -41.47 -10.55
CA LEU A 608 -0.34 -40.18 -9.84
C LEU A 608 -1.74 -39.57 -9.73
N SER A 609 -2.66 -39.89 -10.65
CA SER A 609 -4.08 -39.53 -10.54
C SER A 609 -4.73 -40.25 -9.36
N GLN A 610 -4.49 -41.56 -9.25
CA GLN A 610 -5.00 -42.41 -8.17
C GLN A 610 -4.42 -41.99 -6.81
N LEU A 611 -3.12 -41.68 -6.74
CA LEU A 611 -2.47 -41.16 -5.53
C LEU A 611 -3.07 -39.81 -5.10
N ALA A 612 -3.26 -38.87 -6.02
CA ALA A 612 -3.89 -37.58 -5.72
C ALA A 612 -5.34 -37.73 -5.23
N GLN A 613 -6.11 -38.66 -5.81
CA GLN A 613 -7.46 -38.99 -5.34
C GLN A 613 -7.44 -39.58 -3.92
N ARG A 614 -6.63 -40.63 -3.69
CA ARG A 614 -6.50 -41.29 -2.38
C ARG A 614 -6.09 -40.32 -1.27
N LEU A 615 -5.19 -39.37 -1.55
CA LEU A 615 -4.77 -38.32 -0.61
C LEU A 615 -5.93 -37.39 -0.19
N VAL A 616 -6.80 -37.02 -1.12
CA VAL A 616 -7.97 -36.16 -0.84
C VAL A 616 -9.04 -36.95 -0.08
N GLU A 617 -9.31 -38.19 -0.49
CA GLU A 617 -10.29 -39.07 0.14
C GLU A 617 -9.90 -39.46 1.57
N SER A 618 -8.63 -39.80 1.83
CA SER A 618 -8.18 -40.24 3.15
C SER A 618 -8.08 -39.10 4.17
N THR A 619 -7.81 -37.88 3.73
CA THR A 619 -7.64 -36.71 4.62
C THR A 619 -8.88 -35.83 4.72
N GLY A 620 -9.78 -35.91 3.74
CA GLY A 620 -10.95 -35.01 3.63
C GLY A 620 -10.58 -33.55 3.35
N VAL A 621 -9.38 -33.29 2.83
CA VAL A 621 -8.85 -31.93 2.60
C VAL A 621 -8.95 -31.56 1.12
N ASP A 622 -10.00 -30.80 0.77
CA ASP A 622 -10.22 -30.27 -0.59
C ASP A 622 -9.92 -28.76 -0.73
N ILE A 623 -9.75 -28.03 0.38
CA ILE A 623 -9.56 -26.57 0.40
C ILE A 623 -8.55 -26.16 1.48
N GLY A 624 -7.88 -25.02 1.24
CA GLY A 624 -6.87 -24.45 2.14
C GLY A 624 -5.49 -24.40 1.50
N TYR A 625 -4.45 -24.71 2.26
CA TYR A 625 -3.08 -24.84 1.76
C TYR A 625 -2.56 -26.26 1.86
N ALA A 626 -1.80 -26.69 0.83
CA ALA A 626 -1.08 -27.96 0.82
C ALA A 626 0.42 -27.75 0.60
N LEU A 627 1.23 -28.61 1.22
CA LEU A 627 2.69 -28.62 1.09
C LEU A 627 3.17 -29.98 0.60
N LEU A 628 3.95 -30.01 -0.48
CA LEU A 628 4.57 -31.20 -1.04
C LEU A 628 6.08 -31.12 -0.85
N LEU A 629 6.63 -31.94 0.05
CA LEU A 629 8.06 -32.05 0.31
C LEU A 629 8.64 -33.18 -0.55
N GLY A 630 9.65 -32.88 -1.37
CA GLY A 630 10.11 -33.79 -2.42
C GLY A 630 9.19 -33.73 -3.65
N SER A 631 8.79 -32.52 -4.08
CA SER A 631 7.81 -32.35 -5.16
C SER A 631 8.23 -32.91 -6.53
N GLY A 632 9.52 -33.23 -6.73
CA GLY A 632 10.06 -33.77 -7.97
C GLY A 632 9.68 -32.91 -9.18
N ASN A 633 9.29 -33.56 -10.27
CA ASN A 633 8.83 -32.92 -11.51
C ASN A 633 7.43 -32.27 -11.45
N GLY A 634 6.86 -32.06 -10.25
CA GLY A 634 5.61 -31.31 -10.06
C GLY A 634 4.32 -32.00 -10.50
N ARG A 635 4.36 -33.20 -11.08
CA ARG A 635 3.16 -33.89 -11.61
C ARG A 635 2.08 -34.12 -10.57
N LEU A 636 2.43 -34.62 -9.38
CA LEU A 636 1.49 -34.80 -8.26
C LEU A 636 0.84 -33.46 -7.82
N ALA A 637 1.58 -32.35 -7.93
CA ALA A 637 1.06 -31.03 -7.61
C ALA A 637 -0.01 -30.58 -8.62
N GLY A 638 0.17 -30.88 -9.91
CA GLY A 638 -0.84 -30.67 -10.94
C GLY A 638 -2.09 -31.53 -10.72
N GLU A 639 -1.91 -32.82 -10.40
CA GLU A 639 -3.05 -33.70 -10.11
C GLU A 639 -3.85 -33.24 -8.88
N LEU A 640 -3.19 -32.80 -7.81
CA LEU A 640 -3.88 -32.20 -6.67
C LEU A 640 -4.57 -30.87 -7.04
N ALA A 641 -3.93 -30.01 -7.84
CA ALA A 641 -4.52 -28.74 -8.30
C ALA A 641 -5.81 -28.97 -9.11
N ARG A 642 -5.82 -29.98 -9.99
CA ARG A 642 -6.96 -30.35 -10.85
C ARG A 642 -8.17 -30.88 -10.07
N ARG A 643 -7.98 -31.39 -8.85
CA ARG A 643 -9.02 -32.03 -8.02
C ARG A 643 -9.50 -31.18 -6.86
N THR A 644 -8.81 -30.10 -6.51
CA THR A 644 -9.01 -29.41 -5.23
C THR A 644 -8.99 -27.89 -5.37
N ARG A 645 -9.55 -27.21 -4.36
CA ARG A 645 -9.49 -25.77 -4.13
C ARG A 645 -8.22 -25.36 -3.34
N LEU A 646 -7.23 -26.25 -3.25
CA LEU A 646 -5.99 -26.03 -2.49
C LEU A 646 -5.03 -25.08 -3.21
N ARG A 647 -4.34 -24.24 -2.42
CA ARG A 647 -3.11 -23.56 -2.81
C ARG A 647 -1.93 -24.47 -2.47
N ILE A 648 -1.19 -24.91 -3.48
CA ILE A 648 -0.20 -25.98 -3.33
C ILE A 648 1.21 -25.40 -3.43
N VAL A 649 2.05 -25.69 -2.45
CA VAL A 649 3.46 -25.33 -2.45
C VAL A 649 4.29 -26.60 -2.55
N GLY A 650 5.07 -26.75 -3.62
CA GLY A 650 6.12 -27.76 -3.71
C GLY A 650 7.44 -27.23 -3.16
N VAL A 651 8.20 -28.10 -2.51
CA VAL A 651 9.58 -27.83 -2.09
C VAL A 651 10.44 -29.01 -2.48
N ASP A 652 11.53 -28.73 -3.19
CA ASP A 652 12.54 -29.74 -3.53
C ASP A 652 13.96 -29.19 -3.31
N PRO A 653 14.90 -30.00 -2.80
CA PRO A 653 16.31 -29.66 -2.76
C PRO A 653 17.00 -29.77 -4.14
N ASP A 654 16.45 -30.53 -5.09
CA ASP A 654 17.00 -30.68 -6.44
C ASP A 654 16.59 -29.49 -7.33
N ASN A 655 17.59 -28.73 -7.77
CA ASN A 655 17.38 -27.51 -8.57
C ASN A 655 16.83 -27.78 -9.97
N ASP A 656 17.18 -28.93 -10.56
CA ASP A 656 16.78 -29.28 -11.93
C ASP A 656 15.37 -29.87 -11.94
N GLN A 657 15.00 -30.61 -10.87
CA GLN A 657 13.61 -31.01 -10.62
C GLN A 657 12.70 -29.80 -10.42
N VAL A 658 13.13 -28.78 -9.64
CA VAL A 658 12.36 -27.55 -9.45
C VAL A 658 12.08 -26.83 -10.77
N ASP A 659 13.06 -26.72 -11.67
CA ASP A 659 12.86 -26.03 -12.95
C ASP A 659 12.02 -26.86 -13.93
N GLN A 660 12.19 -28.19 -13.97
CA GLN A 660 11.29 -29.10 -14.69
C GLN A 660 9.84 -28.99 -14.19
N ALA A 661 9.63 -28.95 -12.87
CA ALA A 661 8.32 -28.80 -12.26
C ALA A 661 7.67 -27.45 -12.57
N ARG A 662 8.45 -26.37 -12.50
CA ARG A 662 8.02 -25.01 -12.86
C ARG A 662 7.54 -24.94 -14.31
N GLN A 663 8.35 -25.44 -15.25
CA GLN A 663 7.97 -25.47 -16.66
C GLN A 663 6.74 -26.35 -16.89
N TYR A 664 6.72 -27.58 -16.37
CA TYR A 664 5.57 -28.49 -16.50
C TYR A 664 4.27 -27.87 -15.99
N LEU A 665 4.29 -27.23 -14.82
CA LEU A 665 3.10 -26.61 -14.23
C LEU A 665 2.69 -25.31 -14.95
N ALA A 666 3.63 -24.60 -15.59
CA ALA A 666 3.33 -23.43 -16.43
C ALA A 666 2.70 -23.85 -17.77
N ASP A 667 3.27 -24.85 -18.45
CA ASP A 667 2.72 -25.47 -19.66
C ASP A 667 1.29 -26.03 -19.45
N LYS A 668 0.93 -26.29 -18.18
CA LYS A 668 -0.37 -26.76 -17.73
C LYS A 668 -1.31 -25.69 -17.17
N GLY A 669 -0.88 -24.43 -17.09
CA GLY A 669 -1.66 -23.36 -16.47
C GLY A 669 -1.91 -23.52 -14.96
N HIS A 670 -1.31 -24.52 -14.32
CA HIS A 670 -1.44 -24.75 -12.87
C HIS A 670 -0.53 -23.82 -12.05
N TYR A 671 0.59 -23.35 -12.62
CA TYR A 671 1.48 -22.43 -11.92
C TYR A 671 0.74 -21.13 -11.61
N GLY A 672 0.77 -20.71 -10.35
CA GLY A 672 -0.19 -19.77 -9.76
C GLY A 672 -1.11 -20.42 -8.72
N GLN A 673 -1.85 -21.48 -9.06
CA GLN A 673 -2.47 -22.32 -8.02
C GLN A 673 -1.42 -23.13 -7.27
N VAL A 674 -0.41 -23.60 -8.03
CA VAL A 674 0.81 -24.24 -7.53
C VAL A 674 1.97 -23.24 -7.58
N ALA A 675 2.88 -23.29 -6.61
CA ALA A 675 4.20 -22.67 -6.68
C ALA A 675 5.27 -23.68 -6.23
N ILE A 676 6.45 -23.71 -6.88
CA ILE A 676 7.54 -24.63 -6.53
C ILE A 676 8.75 -23.84 -6.05
N HIS A 677 9.15 -24.06 -4.80
CA HIS A 677 10.24 -23.36 -4.12
C HIS A 677 11.50 -24.23 -4.08
N ARG A 678 12.68 -23.60 -4.22
CA ARG A 678 13.98 -24.28 -4.02
C ARG A 678 14.30 -24.30 -2.52
N GLY A 679 14.43 -25.47 -1.90
CA GLY A 679 14.66 -25.51 -0.44
C GLY A 679 14.95 -26.88 0.17
N GLY A 680 15.67 -26.87 1.29
CA GLY A 680 15.91 -28.06 2.11
C GLY A 680 14.69 -28.43 2.96
N LEU A 681 14.37 -29.72 3.03
CA LEU A 681 13.15 -30.23 3.67
C LEU A 681 13.19 -30.21 5.22
N SER A 682 14.37 -29.96 5.81
CA SER A 682 14.64 -30.02 7.25
C SER A 682 14.60 -28.67 7.99
N SER A 683 14.34 -27.56 7.29
CA SER A 683 14.23 -26.21 7.85
C SER A 683 13.40 -25.33 6.93
N LEU A 684 12.08 -25.30 7.15
CA LEU A 684 11.11 -24.71 6.23
C LEU A 684 10.83 -23.23 6.58
N PRO A 685 10.80 -22.30 5.61
CA PRO A 685 10.61 -20.87 5.89
C PRO A 685 9.17 -20.51 6.33
N TYR A 686 8.22 -21.44 6.24
CA TYR A 686 6.81 -21.18 6.50
C TYR A 686 6.51 -20.99 7.99
N GLY A 687 5.47 -20.21 8.30
CA GLY A 687 4.84 -20.19 9.62
C GLY A 687 4.39 -21.59 10.09
N SER A 688 4.23 -21.76 11.39
CA SER A 688 3.63 -22.97 11.96
C SER A 688 2.14 -23.06 11.65
N ALA A 689 1.57 -24.27 11.65
CA ALA A 689 0.12 -24.51 11.56
C ALA A 689 -0.58 -24.02 10.26
N LEU A 690 0.16 -23.83 9.16
CA LEU A 690 -0.36 -23.22 7.94
C LEU A 690 -1.05 -24.18 6.96
N PHE A 691 -0.58 -25.42 6.84
CA PHE A 691 -0.98 -26.31 5.74
C PHE A 691 -1.98 -27.37 6.21
N ASN A 692 -3.18 -27.37 5.64
CA ASN A 692 -4.24 -28.35 5.94
C ASN A 692 -3.84 -29.77 5.49
N LEU A 693 -3.05 -29.87 4.42
CA LEU A 693 -2.42 -31.11 3.95
C LEU A 693 -0.89 -30.92 3.87
N VAL A 694 -0.13 -31.89 4.38
CA VAL A 694 1.32 -32.00 4.10
C VAL A 694 1.59 -33.39 3.57
N VAL A 695 2.22 -33.49 2.41
CA VAL A 695 2.68 -34.76 1.83
C VAL A 695 4.20 -34.73 1.78
N TYR A 696 4.84 -35.78 2.30
CA TYR A 696 6.25 -36.04 2.06
C TYR A 696 6.37 -37.19 1.06
N VAL A 697 6.92 -36.88 -0.11
CA VAL A 697 7.16 -37.84 -1.18
C VAL A 697 8.60 -38.36 -1.04
N ALA A 698 8.73 -39.62 -0.64
CA ALA A 698 10.02 -40.27 -0.45
C ALA A 698 10.72 -40.49 -1.80
N SER A 699 12.02 -40.18 -1.85
CA SER A 699 12.90 -40.67 -2.93
C SER A 699 13.13 -42.17 -2.75
N PRO A 700 13.20 -42.98 -3.84
CA PRO A 700 13.52 -44.41 -3.76
C PRO A 700 14.83 -44.73 -3.00
N ALA A 701 15.74 -43.76 -2.87
CA ALA A 701 16.99 -43.89 -2.11
C ALA A 701 16.88 -43.52 -0.61
N GLN A 702 15.72 -43.09 -0.11
CA GLN A 702 15.50 -42.71 1.31
C GLN A 702 14.29 -43.44 1.90
N SER A 703 14.54 -44.58 2.54
CA SER A 703 13.54 -45.41 3.20
C SER A 703 13.02 -44.89 4.56
N LEU A 704 13.62 -43.83 5.11
CA LEU A 704 13.25 -43.24 6.40
C LEU A 704 13.28 -41.71 6.36
N VAL A 705 12.22 -41.08 6.87
CA VAL A 705 12.11 -39.62 6.94
C VAL A 705 13.01 -39.07 8.06
N PRO A 706 13.94 -38.13 7.77
CA PRO A 706 14.82 -37.56 8.80
C PRO A 706 14.05 -36.91 9.95
N ALA A 707 14.53 -37.07 11.17
CA ALA A 707 13.85 -36.56 12.38
C ALA A 707 13.61 -35.03 12.35
N ALA A 708 14.53 -34.26 11.75
CA ALA A 708 14.35 -32.83 11.52
C ALA A 708 13.19 -32.53 10.56
N THR A 709 13.11 -33.24 9.43
CA THR A 709 11.99 -33.16 8.47
C THR A 709 10.67 -33.54 9.13
N LYS A 710 10.63 -34.61 9.93
CA LYS A 710 9.43 -35.02 10.70
C LYS A 710 8.97 -33.94 11.69
N LYS A 711 9.91 -33.28 12.37
CA LYS A 711 9.62 -32.14 13.26
C LYS A 711 9.04 -30.94 12.48
N GLU A 712 9.60 -30.64 11.30
CA GLU A 712 9.12 -29.54 10.46
C GLU A 712 7.73 -29.82 9.87
N ILE A 713 7.46 -31.04 9.41
CA ILE A 713 6.11 -31.48 8.97
C ILE A 713 5.09 -31.19 10.08
N LEU A 714 5.32 -31.68 11.30
CA LEU A 714 4.42 -31.47 12.44
C LEU A 714 4.36 -30.00 12.88
N ARG A 715 5.39 -29.18 12.61
CA ARG A 715 5.36 -27.74 12.89
C ARG A 715 4.44 -26.98 11.93
N VAL A 716 4.50 -27.29 10.63
CA VAL A 716 3.80 -26.54 9.57
C VAL A 716 2.41 -27.09 9.22
N LEU A 717 2.14 -28.37 9.46
CA LEU A 717 0.81 -29.00 9.35
C LEU A 717 -0.20 -28.30 10.29
N HIS A 718 -1.43 -28.10 9.82
CA HIS A 718 -2.56 -27.54 10.57
C HIS A 718 -2.90 -28.41 11.80
N PRO A 719 -3.37 -27.86 12.94
CA PRO A 719 -3.74 -28.65 14.11
C PRO A 719 -4.97 -29.53 13.86
N ASN A 720 -5.08 -30.66 14.56
CA ASN A 720 -6.14 -31.64 14.32
C ASN A 720 -6.21 -32.04 12.83
N SER A 721 -5.07 -32.41 12.25
CA SER A 721 -4.94 -32.75 10.83
C SER A 721 -3.80 -33.76 10.62
N THR A 722 -3.75 -34.39 9.45
CA THR A 722 -2.83 -35.51 9.16
C THR A 722 -1.95 -35.21 7.96
N ALA A 723 -0.64 -35.44 8.12
CA ALA A 723 0.31 -35.48 7.01
C ALA A 723 0.49 -36.92 6.51
N VAL A 724 0.74 -37.09 5.21
CA VAL A 724 0.95 -38.39 4.57
C VAL A 724 2.39 -38.52 4.09
N LEU A 725 3.06 -39.60 4.46
CA LEU A 725 4.38 -39.99 3.98
C LEU A 725 4.19 -41.16 3.01
N THR A 726 4.63 -40.99 1.78
CA THR A 726 4.37 -41.90 0.66
C THR A 726 5.53 -41.88 -0.33
N ASP A 727 5.67 -42.91 -1.15
CA ASP A 727 6.45 -42.88 -2.39
C ASP A 727 5.64 -42.28 -3.55
N GLN A 728 6.23 -42.24 -4.74
CA GLN A 728 5.61 -41.75 -5.98
C GLN A 728 4.53 -42.70 -6.55
N THR A 729 4.38 -43.92 -6.04
CA THR A 729 3.37 -44.90 -6.50
C THR A 729 2.19 -45.04 -5.53
N GLY A 730 2.27 -44.47 -4.33
CA GLY A 730 1.26 -44.63 -3.27
C GLY A 730 1.35 -45.97 -2.54
N THR A 731 2.46 -46.69 -2.67
CA THR A 731 2.61 -48.06 -2.17
C THR A 731 2.97 -48.06 -0.69
N THR A 732 3.98 -47.31 -0.29
CA THR A 732 4.22 -46.94 1.11
C THR A 732 3.21 -45.87 1.53
N TRP A 733 2.70 -46.01 2.75
CA TRP A 733 1.71 -45.08 3.31
C TRP A 733 1.85 -45.01 4.83
N VAL A 734 2.31 -43.87 5.34
CA VAL A 734 2.46 -43.63 6.78
C VAL A 734 1.85 -42.28 7.14
N GLU A 735 0.88 -42.30 8.05
CA GLU A 735 0.20 -41.09 8.50
C GLU A 735 0.83 -40.49 9.76
N LEU A 736 0.99 -39.17 9.77
CA LEU A 736 1.47 -38.39 10.90
C LEU A 736 0.40 -37.38 11.31
N HIS A 737 -0.39 -37.73 12.31
CA HIS A 737 -1.38 -36.83 12.90
C HIS A 737 -0.71 -35.75 13.76
N ARG A 738 -1.12 -34.49 13.61
CA ARG A 738 -0.87 -33.41 14.57
C ARG A 738 -2.13 -33.20 15.42
N PRO A 739 -2.06 -33.36 16.75
CA PRO A 739 -3.22 -33.13 17.63
C PRO A 739 -3.65 -31.65 17.64
N ALA A 740 -4.83 -31.40 18.21
CA ALA A 740 -5.23 -30.05 18.62
C ALA A 740 -4.19 -29.41 19.56
N VAL A 741 -4.10 -28.08 19.55
CA VAL A 741 -3.10 -27.37 20.36
C VAL A 741 -3.61 -27.21 21.79
N ALA A 742 -2.98 -27.91 22.75
CA ALA A 742 -3.36 -27.81 24.16
C ALA A 742 -3.30 -26.36 24.68
N GLY A 743 -4.32 -25.98 25.45
CA GLY A 743 -4.48 -24.64 26.02
C GLY A 743 -5.11 -23.58 25.10
N THR A 744 -5.59 -23.93 23.90
CA THR A 744 -6.35 -22.96 23.06
C THR A 744 -7.77 -22.77 23.56
N GLY A 745 -8.26 -21.53 23.57
CA GLY A 745 -9.62 -21.18 23.98
C GLY A 745 -10.49 -20.64 22.85
N ASP A 746 -11.69 -21.20 22.69
CA ASP A 746 -12.69 -20.72 21.71
C ASP A 746 -13.36 -19.40 22.12
N TRP A 747 -13.94 -18.72 21.12
CA TRP A 747 -14.78 -17.52 21.25
C TRP A 747 -16.15 -17.81 20.61
N THR A 748 -16.94 -18.66 21.27
CA THR A 748 -18.19 -19.24 20.73
C THR A 748 -19.37 -18.28 20.73
N HIS A 749 -19.35 -17.25 21.57
CA HIS A 749 -20.43 -16.26 21.74
C HIS A 749 -19.86 -14.83 21.64
N MET A 750 -20.75 -13.84 21.46
CA MET A 750 -20.40 -12.42 21.33
C MET A 750 -19.32 -11.94 22.33
N TYR A 751 -19.50 -12.26 23.62
CA TYR A 751 -18.57 -11.93 24.71
C TYR A 751 -17.80 -13.17 25.19
N ALA A 752 -17.16 -13.86 24.23
CA ALA A 752 -16.41 -15.12 24.31
C ALA A 752 -17.25 -16.37 24.60
N ASN A 753 -18.05 -16.33 25.65
CA ASN A 753 -18.79 -17.46 26.21
C ASN A 753 -20.14 -16.98 26.77
N PRO A 754 -21.13 -17.86 27.04
CA PRO A 754 -22.47 -17.40 27.42
C PRO A 754 -22.52 -16.82 28.84
N ALA A 755 -21.42 -16.88 29.60
CA ALA A 755 -21.23 -16.17 30.86
C ALA A 755 -20.86 -14.67 30.68
N ASN A 756 -20.77 -14.18 29.43
CA ASN A 756 -20.42 -12.82 29.05
C ASN A 756 -19.16 -12.31 29.76
N THR A 757 -18.06 -13.06 29.71
CA THR A 757 -16.80 -12.68 30.40
C THR A 757 -15.86 -11.85 29.53
N SER A 758 -16.06 -11.80 28.21
CA SER A 758 -15.14 -11.19 27.24
C SER A 758 -13.70 -11.71 27.35
N CYS A 759 -13.56 -12.96 27.80
CA CYS A 759 -12.29 -13.64 28.02
C CYS A 759 -12.37 -15.05 27.42
N SER A 760 -11.44 -15.41 26.54
CA SER A 760 -11.31 -16.79 26.06
C SER A 760 -10.58 -17.66 27.08
N LEU A 761 -10.80 -18.97 27.04
CA LEU A 761 -10.03 -19.94 27.85
C LEU A 761 -8.63 -20.23 27.26
N ASP A 762 -8.03 -19.26 26.58
CA ASP A 762 -6.72 -19.44 25.94
C ASP A 762 -5.58 -19.15 26.92
N GLU A 763 -4.73 -20.15 27.14
CA GLU A 763 -3.58 -20.10 28.07
C GLU A 763 -2.25 -19.81 27.34
N ARG A 764 -2.30 -19.46 26.04
CA ARG A 764 -1.14 -19.42 25.14
C ARG A 764 -0.80 -18.02 24.64
N VAL A 765 -1.72 -17.06 24.74
CA VAL A 765 -1.47 -15.66 24.35
C VAL A 765 -0.36 -15.08 25.22
N THR A 766 0.61 -14.44 24.57
CA THR A 766 1.76 -13.76 25.18
C THR A 766 2.01 -12.43 24.48
N ASP A 767 2.92 -11.61 25.00
CA ASP A 767 3.28 -10.30 24.45
C ASP A 767 3.94 -10.39 23.06
N GLN A 768 4.56 -11.53 22.70
CA GLN A 768 5.36 -11.70 21.48
C GLN A 768 4.55 -12.07 20.23
N LEU A 769 3.42 -11.39 19.98
CA LEU A 769 2.55 -11.65 18.84
C LEU A 769 3.23 -11.35 17.48
N GLN A 770 3.14 -12.30 16.54
CA GLN A 770 3.57 -12.14 15.14
C GLN A 770 2.39 -12.40 14.20
N LEU A 771 2.38 -11.74 13.03
CA LEU A 771 1.28 -11.90 12.06
C LEU A 771 1.30 -13.31 11.48
N GLN A 772 0.21 -14.05 11.64
CA GLN A 772 0.08 -15.41 11.13
C GLN A 772 -0.34 -15.43 9.65
N TRP A 773 -1.35 -14.65 9.27
CA TRP A 773 -1.85 -14.47 7.90
C TRP A 773 -2.55 -13.11 7.73
N PHE A 774 -2.81 -12.70 6.50
CA PHE A 774 -3.74 -11.59 6.17
C PHE A 774 -4.36 -11.78 4.78
N GLY A 775 -5.59 -11.32 4.53
CA GLY A 775 -6.23 -11.53 3.22
C GLY A 775 -7.75 -11.26 3.17
N PRO A 776 -8.50 -12.07 2.38
CA PRO A 776 -9.96 -12.06 2.32
C PRO A 776 -10.64 -12.28 3.69
N PRO A 777 -11.96 -12.01 3.83
CA PRO A 777 -12.90 -11.56 2.79
C PRO A 777 -12.66 -10.13 2.29
N GLY A 778 -12.00 -9.30 3.09
CA GLY A 778 -11.84 -7.88 2.79
C GLY A 778 -13.12 -7.06 3.02
N PRO A 779 -13.11 -5.75 2.72
CA PRO A 779 -14.13 -4.82 3.18
C PRO A 779 -15.40 -4.76 2.30
N ARG A 780 -15.43 -5.41 1.14
CA ARG A 780 -16.55 -5.33 0.18
C ARG A 780 -17.87 -5.88 0.72
N ASP A 781 -17.77 -6.92 1.54
CA ASP A 781 -18.87 -7.74 2.05
C ASP A 781 -19.20 -7.44 3.53
N MET A 782 -18.51 -6.47 4.12
CA MET A 782 -18.61 -6.12 5.54
C MET A 782 -19.62 -4.99 5.77
N VAL A 783 -20.25 -5.01 6.95
CA VAL A 783 -21.01 -3.87 7.50
C VAL A 783 -20.05 -2.71 7.79
N ASP A 784 -20.50 -1.45 7.64
CA ASP A 784 -19.68 -0.31 8.07
C ASP A 784 -19.41 -0.40 9.58
N ARG A 785 -18.14 -0.25 9.98
CA ARG A 785 -17.70 -0.30 11.38
C ARG A 785 -18.47 0.63 12.31
N HIS A 786 -19.00 1.75 11.80
CA HIS A 786 -19.75 2.72 12.60
C HIS A 786 -21.13 2.21 13.00
N HIS A 787 -21.66 1.18 12.34
CA HIS A 787 -22.90 0.52 12.78
C HIS A 787 -22.69 -0.45 13.96
N ARG A 788 -21.49 -0.56 14.55
CA ARG A 788 -21.26 -1.31 15.81
C ARG A 788 -21.83 -2.74 15.76
N THR A 789 -21.43 -3.47 14.71
CA THR A 789 -21.87 -4.85 14.41
C THR A 789 -21.36 -5.89 15.41
N VAL A 790 -21.92 -7.09 15.36
CA VAL A 790 -21.53 -8.27 16.16
C VAL A 790 -20.07 -8.66 15.85
N PRO A 791 -19.24 -9.03 16.85
CA PRO A 791 -17.89 -9.53 16.61
C PRO A 791 -17.90 -10.89 15.88
N PRO A 792 -16.80 -11.27 15.20
CA PRO A 792 -16.63 -12.61 14.66
C PRO A 792 -16.48 -13.64 15.80
N LEU A 793 -16.81 -14.89 15.51
CA LEU A 793 -16.73 -16.01 16.45
C LEU A 793 -15.62 -16.99 16.03
N VAL A 794 -15.06 -17.72 17.00
CA VAL A 794 -14.03 -18.75 16.75
C VAL A 794 -14.41 -20.06 17.45
N CYS A 795 -14.41 -21.18 16.73
CA CYS A 795 -14.59 -22.53 17.27
C CYS A 795 -13.92 -23.58 16.37
N ASP A 796 -13.27 -24.60 16.94
CA ASP A 796 -12.54 -25.68 16.22
C ASP A 796 -11.69 -25.16 15.03
N GLY A 797 -10.87 -24.14 15.29
CA GLY A 797 -9.97 -23.55 14.29
C GLY A 797 -10.65 -22.79 13.14
N ARG A 798 -11.97 -22.56 13.20
CA ARG A 798 -12.72 -21.78 12.20
C ARG A 798 -13.14 -20.43 12.77
N LEU A 799 -12.98 -19.39 11.95
CA LEU A 799 -13.36 -18.01 12.20
C LEU A 799 -14.62 -17.70 11.39
N PHE A 800 -15.69 -17.30 12.06
CA PHE A 800 -16.98 -16.98 11.45
C PHE A 800 -17.23 -15.47 11.52
N ILE A 801 -17.24 -14.81 10.35
CA ILE A 801 -17.29 -13.35 10.24
C ILE A 801 -18.69 -12.92 9.77
N PRO A 802 -19.43 -12.10 10.54
CA PRO A 802 -20.70 -11.53 10.10
C PRO A 802 -20.46 -10.41 9.09
N GLY A 803 -21.28 -10.37 8.03
CA GLY A 803 -21.19 -9.41 6.95
C GLY A 803 -22.55 -8.78 6.59
N ASP A 804 -22.57 -8.12 5.45
CA ASP A 804 -23.76 -7.46 4.90
C ASP A 804 -24.79 -8.51 4.41
N ASN A 805 -25.74 -8.87 5.28
CA ASN A 805 -26.73 -9.95 5.09
C ASN A 805 -26.09 -11.32 4.77
N ARG A 806 -24.92 -11.62 5.33
CA ARG A 806 -24.16 -12.85 5.03
C ARG A 806 -23.25 -13.23 6.19
N VAL A 807 -22.79 -14.48 6.18
CA VAL A 807 -21.76 -14.96 7.10
C VAL A 807 -20.66 -15.70 6.33
N ILE A 808 -19.42 -15.56 6.79
CA ILE A 808 -18.23 -15.98 6.07
C ILE A 808 -17.39 -16.89 6.97
N GLY A 809 -17.17 -18.13 6.54
CA GLY A 809 -16.32 -19.11 7.21
C GLY A 809 -14.89 -19.06 6.69
N VAL A 810 -13.92 -18.90 7.61
CA VAL A 810 -12.50 -18.75 7.32
C VAL A 810 -11.67 -19.69 8.21
N ASP A 811 -10.62 -20.30 7.66
CA ASP A 811 -9.59 -21.02 8.43
C ASP A 811 -8.84 -20.03 9.34
N ALA A 812 -8.89 -20.22 10.66
CA ALA A 812 -8.31 -19.28 11.62
C ALA A 812 -6.77 -19.32 11.67
N TYR A 813 -6.14 -20.39 11.16
CA TYR A 813 -4.69 -20.59 11.20
C TYR A 813 -3.97 -20.11 9.95
N ASN A 814 -4.64 -20.04 8.79
CA ASN A 814 -4.04 -19.61 7.52
C ASN A 814 -4.87 -18.62 6.68
N GLY A 815 -6.10 -18.28 7.08
CA GLY A 815 -6.93 -17.28 6.40
C GLY A 815 -7.63 -17.76 5.13
N SER A 816 -7.73 -19.07 4.90
CA SER A 816 -8.43 -19.62 3.74
C SER A 816 -9.94 -19.41 3.85
N LEU A 817 -10.53 -18.82 2.81
CA LEU A 817 -11.97 -18.64 2.69
C LEU A 817 -12.64 -20.00 2.41
N LEU A 818 -13.25 -20.60 3.42
CA LEU A 818 -13.89 -21.92 3.32
C LEU A 818 -15.24 -21.82 2.59
N TRP A 819 -16.04 -20.82 2.97
CA TRP A 819 -17.36 -20.52 2.42
C TRP A 819 -17.79 -19.07 2.70
N ASN A 820 -18.68 -18.53 1.87
CA ASN A 820 -19.33 -17.21 2.03
C ASN A 820 -20.80 -17.40 1.66
N VAL A 821 -21.70 -17.28 2.63
CA VAL A 821 -23.11 -17.68 2.50
C VAL A 821 -24.01 -16.49 2.81
N GLU A 822 -24.90 -16.17 1.88
CA GLU A 822 -25.92 -15.15 2.10
C GLU A 822 -26.99 -15.67 3.06
N VAL A 823 -27.30 -14.87 4.07
CA VAL A 823 -28.36 -15.12 5.05
C VAL A 823 -29.13 -13.82 5.16
N ALA A 824 -30.18 -13.70 4.35
CA ALA A 824 -31.03 -12.51 4.30
C ALA A 824 -31.47 -12.10 5.71
N ASP A 825 -31.44 -10.80 6.00
CA ASP A 825 -31.83 -10.20 7.29
C ASP A 825 -31.01 -10.65 8.53
N SER A 826 -29.86 -11.31 8.36
CA SER A 826 -28.95 -11.66 9.46
C SER A 826 -28.17 -10.48 10.04
N ARG A 827 -28.14 -9.35 9.32
CA ARG A 827 -27.38 -8.15 9.70
C ARG A 827 -27.90 -7.61 11.04
N ARG A 828 -27.05 -7.60 12.06
CA ARG A 828 -27.33 -7.07 13.41
C ARG A 828 -26.34 -5.98 13.76
N ILE A 829 -26.86 -4.80 14.09
CA ILE A 829 -26.09 -3.58 14.31
C ILE A 829 -26.49 -2.89 15.61
N GLY A 830 -25.58 -2.08 16.16
CA GLY A 830 -25.70 -1.59 17.53
C GLY A 830 -25.72 -2.72 18.55
N ALA A 831 -24.98 -3.81 18.29
CA ALA A 831 -25.13 -5.09 18.99
C ALA A 831 -24.93 -4.98 20.51
N LEU A 832 -24.12 -4.02 20.96
CA LEU A 832 -23.93 -3.66 22.37
C LEU A 832 -25.22 -3.16 23.08
N ARG A 833 -26.21 -2.66 22.32
CA ARG A 833 -27.57 -2.30 22.79
C ARG A 833 -28.58 -3.46 22.66
N ASP A 834 -28.15 -4.65 22.26
CA ASP A 834 -28.96 -5.85 22.03
C ASP A 834 -28.26 -7.07 22.68
N ALA A 835 -28.46 -8.29 22.16
CA ALA A 835 -27.75 -9.49 22.59
C ALA A 835 -27.01 -10.18 21.43
N GLY A 836 -26.25 -11.23 21.75
CA GLY A 836 -25.56 -12.06 20.76
C GLY A 836 -26.53 -12.74 19.79
N SER A 837 -26.31 -12.54 18.49
CA SER A 837 -27.17 -13.04 17.41
C SER A 837 -26.57 -14.20 16.60
N MET A 838 -25.43 -14.71 17.04
CA MET A 838 -24.79 -15.91 16.51
C MET A 838 -24.16 -16.70 17.66
N VAL A 839 -24.10 -18.03 17.50
CA VAL A 839 -23.31 -18.91 18.38
C VAL A 839 -22.62 -20.00 17.56
N ALA A 840 -21.32 -20.16 17.77
CA ALA A 840 -20.50 -21.15 17.08
C ALA A 840 -20.36 -22.45 17.91
N THR A 841 -20.34 -23.58 17.22
CA THR A 841 -20.04 -24.91 17.74
C THR A 841 -19.17 -25.67 16.74
N GLU A 842 -18.62 -26.78 17.21
CA GLU A 842 -17.86 -27.78 16.46
C GLU A 842 -18.57 -28.24 15.16
N ASP A 843 -19.88 -28.46 15.23
CA ASP A 843 -20.71 -28.96 14.12
C ASP A 843 -21.32 -27.82 13.27
N TYR A 844 -21.82 -26.79 13.96
CA TYR A 844 -22.75 -25.80 13.40
C TYR A 844 -22.46 -24.37 13.90
N LEU A 845 -22.62 -23.40 13.01
CA LEU A 845 -22.83 -21.99 13.36
C LEU A 845 -24.33 -21.68 13.30
N TYR A 846 -24.91 -21.28 14.43
CA TYR A 846 -26.29 -20.82 14.49
C TYR A 846 -26.35 -19.29 14.31
N VAL A 847 -27.20 -18.81 13.40
CA VAL A 847 -27.29 -17.41 12.96
C VAL A 847 -28.74 -16.93 13.00
N LEU A 848 -29.03 -15.82 13.70
CA LEU A 848 -30.37 -15.25 13.75
C LEU A 848 -30.66 -14.34 12.55
N ALA A 849 -31.86 -14.47 11.98
CA ALA A 849 -32.43 -13.56 11.00
C ALA A 849 -33.97 -13.55 11.11
N ARG A 850 -34.54 -12.38 11.43
CA ARG A 850 -35.98 -12.19 11.75
C ARG A 850 -36.54 -13.25 12.71
N ASP A 851 -37.55 -14.00 12.28
CA ASP A 851 -38.23 -15.09 12.99
C ASP A 851 -37.44 -16.40 13.02
N ARG A 852 -36.26 -16.48 12.40
CA ARG A 852 -35.51 -17.73 12.21
C ARG A 852 -34.12 -17.73 12.84
N CYS A 853 -33.72 -18.92 13.27
CA CYS A 853 -32.34 -19.29 13.57
C CYS A 853 -31.88 -20.34 12.54
N TYR A 854 -30.86 -19.99 11.75
CA TYR A 854 -30.25 -20.81 10.71
C TYR A 854 -29.03 -21.53 11.29
N GLY A 855 -29.07 -22.86 11.39
CA GLY A 855 -27.91 -23.70 11.68
C GLY A 855 -27.16 -24.05 10.40
N LEU A 856 -26.07 -23.33 10.16
CA LEU A 856 -25.15 -23.53 9.04
C LEU A 856 -24.06 -24.52 9.44
N ASN A 857 -23.80 -25.55 8.64
CA ASN A 857 -22.70 -26.49 8.85
C ASN A 857 -21.37 -25.76 8.94
N ALA A 858 -20.62 -25.95 10.04
CA ALA A 858 -19.39 -25.20 10.32
C ALA A 858 -18.32 -25.37 9.23
N ARG A 859 -18.28 -26.54 8.56
CA ARG A 859 -17.30 -26.89 7.53
C ARG A 859 -17.70 -26.41 6.13
N THR A 860 -18.98 -26.48 5.77
CA THR A 860 -19.46 -26.25 4.39
C THR A 860 -20.28 -24.97 4.20
N GLY A 861 -20.81 -24.39 5.28
CA GLY A 861 -21.75 -23.26 5.25
C GLY A 861 -23.19 -23.65 4.86
N ALA A 862 -23.46 -24.93 4.55
CA ALA A 862 -24.80 -25.38 4.15
C ALA A 862 -25.82 -25.20 5.29
N SER A 863 -26.99 -24.64 4.97
CA SER A 863 -28.11 -24.55 5.93
C SER A 863 -28.77 -25.93 6.08
N GLU A 864 -28.52 -26.59 7.20
CA GLU A 864 -29.00 -27.95 7.47
C GLU A 864 -30.02 -28.02 8.61
N ARG A 865 -30.13 -26.96 9.43
CA ARG A 865 -31.09 -26.86 10.54
C ARG A 865 -31.71 -25.46 10.53
N ASN A 866 -33.02 -25.36 10.76
CA ASN A 866 -33.74 -24.09 10.69
C ASN A 866 -34.85 -24.08 11.75
N PHE A 867 -34.85 -23.10 12.65
CA PHE A 867 -35.77 -23.06 13.81
C PHE A 867 -36.49 -21.71 13.92
N SER A 868 -37.83 -21.73 13.95
CA SER A 868 -38.64 -20.52 14.16
C SER A 868 -38.65 -20.08 15.63
N ALA A 869 -38.78 -18.77 15.84
CA ALA A 869 -39.11 -18.18 17.14
C ALA A 869 -40.49 -18.68 17.59
N PRO A 870 -40.71 -18.90 18.90
CA PRO A 870 -42.07 -19.05 19.44
C PRO A 870 -42.91 -17.80 19.14
N LEU A 871 -44.19 -18.00 18.78
CA LEU A 871 -45.19 -16.92 18.80
C LEU A 871 -45.40 -16.44 20.25
N SER A 872 -45.78 -15.19 20.45
CA SER A 872 -46.14 -14.70 21.79
C SER A 872 -47.45 -15.31 22.30
N ALA A 873 -47.82 -15.05 23.57
CA ALA A 873 -48.97 -15.66 24.23
C ALA A 873 -50.33 -15.36 23.55
N ASP A 874 -50.40 -14.25 22.83
CA ASP A 874 -51.51 -13.79 22.00
C ASP A 874 -51.42 -14.26 20.52
N GLY A 875 -50.49 -15.15 20.20
CA GLY A 875 -50.29 -15.70 18.85
C GLY A 875 -49.60 -14.76 17.85
N GLN A 876 -49.21 -13.55 18.27
CA GLN A 876 -48.51 -12.59 17.40
C GLN A 876 -47.11 -13.08 17.01
N LEU A 877 -46.64 -12.66 15.84
CA LEU A 877 -45.28 -12.97 15.36
C LEU A 877 -44.21 -12.34 16.27
N ARG A 878 -43.08 -13.04 16.41
CA ARG A 878 -41.88 -12.58 17.10
C ARG A 878 -40.63 -12.90 16.31
N TYR A 879 -39.59 -12.10 16.52
CA TYR A 879 -38.24 -12.34 16.02
C TYR A 879 -37.37 -12.94 17.12
N TRP A 880 -36.29 -13.64 16.76
CA TRP A 880 -35.27 -14.04 17.74
C TRP A 880 -34.46 -12.81 18.16
N GLY A 881 -34.36 -12.55 19.46
CA GLY A 881 -33.47 -11.52 20.03
C GLY A 881 -32.06 -12.07 20.26
N TYR A 882 -31.98 -13.03 21.19
CA TYR A 882 -30.74 -13.67 21.66
C TYR A 882 -30.59 -15.10 21.13
N VAL A 883 -29.35 -15.59 21.02
CA VAL A 883 -29.04 -17.02 20.88
C VAL A 883 -27.80 -17.41 21.70
N ALA A 884 -27.84 -18.58 22.35
CA ALA A 884 -26.70 -19.17 23.05
C ALA A 884 -26.75 -20.71 23.08
N ARG A 885 -25.61 -21.36 23.34
CA ARG A 885 -25.46 -22.83 23.42
C ARG A 885 -24.85 -23.26 24.75
N VAL A 886 -25.49 -24.22 25.43
CA VAL A 886 -24.92 -24.96 26.56
C VAL A 886 -25.30 -26.44 26.41
N GLY A 887 -24.31 -27.33 26.27
CA GLY A 887 -24.55 -28.73 25.93
C GLY A 887 -25.31 -28.87 24.60
N ASP A 888 -26.29 -29.76 24.52
CA ASP A 888 -27.16 -29.93 23.35
C ASP A 888 -28.40 -29.02 23.35
N ARG A 889 -28.40 -27.97 24.17
CA ARG A 889 -29.50 -26.99 24.26
C ARG A 889 -29.11 -25.67 23.60
N LEU A 890 -30.00 -25.19 22.74
CA LEU A 890 -29.95 -23.87 22.12
C LEU A 890 -30.98 -22.98 22.83
N PHE A 891 -30.51 -21.91 23.46
CA PHE A 891 -31.33 -20.96 24.21
C PHE A 891 -31.61 -19.75 23.33
N GLY A 892 -32.78 -19.14 23.49
CA GLY A 892 -33.18 -17.96 22.75
C GLY A 892 -34.12 -17.05 23.51
N SER A 893 -34.39 -15.88 22.92
CA SER A 893 -35.39 -14.92 23.39
C SER A 893 -36.28 -14.43 22.25
N THR A 894 -37.50 -13.99 22.55
CA THR A 894 -38.39 -13.36 21.57
C THR A 894 -38.39 -11.84 21.72
N THR A 895 -38.35 -11.14 20.59
CA THR A 895 -38.48 -9.68 20.50
C THR A 895 -39.57 -9.31 19.51
N ARG A 896 -40.14 -8.11 19.65
CA ARG A 896 -41.10 -7.57 18.67
C ARG A 896 -40.40 -7.36 17.30
N PRO A 897 -41.10 -7.54 16.17
CA PRO A 897 -40.56 -7.23 14.86
C PRO A 897 -39.99 -5.79 14.80
N GLY A 898 -38.77 -5.64 14.28
CA GLY A 898 -38.10 -4.33 14.18
C GLY A 898 -37.40 -3.83 15.46
N ALA A 899 -37.37 -4.62 16.53
CA ALA A 899 -36.67 -4.26 17.78
C ALA A 899 -35.14 -4.26 17.63
N SER A 900 -34.58 -5.35 17.10
CA SER A 900 -33.17 -5.39 16.70
C SER A 900 -32.94 -4.55 15.45
N ARG A 901 -31.91 -3.69 15.47
CA ARG A 901 -31.55 -2.82 14.33
C ARG A 901 -30.83 -3.63 13.24
N THR A 902 -31.23 -3.44 11.99
CA THR A 902 -30.69 -4.19 10.83
C THR A 902 -30.34 -3.31 9.61
N GLU A 903 -30.80 -2.06 9.55
CA GLU A 903 -30.59 -1.16 8.39
C GLU A 903 -29.24 -0.42 8.44
N GLN A 904 -28.58 -0.25 7.29
CA GLN A 904 -27.39 0.61 7.18
C GLN A 904 -27.77 1.98 6.61
N SER A 905 -27.86 2.99 7.47
CA SER A 905 -28.01 4.40 7.09
C SER A 905 -27.16 5.32 7.99
N ARG A 906 -27.07 6.62 7.68
CA ARG A 906 -26.46 7.62 8.58
C ARG A 906 -27.25 7.75 9.88
N GLN A 907 -28.59 7.78 9.82
CA GLN A 907 -29.49 7.81 10.97
C GLN A 907 -29.27 6.61 11.89
N THR A 908 -29.15 5.40 11.35
CA THR A 908 -29.01 4.19 12.17
C THR A 908 -27.63 4.08 12.84
N ILE A 909 -26.64 4.90 12.43
CA ILE A 909 -25.45 5.13 13.25
C ILE A 909 -25.82 5.99 14.48
N ASP A 910 -26.54 7.10 14.29
CA ASP A 910 -26.95 7.97 15.40
C ASP A 910 -27.85 7.24 16.40
N GLU A 911 -28.72 6.33 15.94
CA GLU A 911 -29.49 5.41 16.80
C GLU A 911 -28.65 4.37 17.58
N THR A 912 -27.32 4.40 17.44
CA THR A 912 -26.37 3.53 18.15
C THR A 912 -25.23 4.29 18.85
N TYR A 913 -25.18 5.61 18.75
CA TYR A 913 -24.22 6.52 19.39
C TYR A 913 -24.96 7.48 20.36
N TYR A 914 -24.23 8.24 21.16
CA TYR A 914 -24.79 9.22 22.12
C TYR A 914 -25.52 8.58 23.33
N ASP A 915 -25.99 9.45 24.22
CA ASP A 915 -26.53 9.09 25.53
C ASP A 915 -28.01 8.66 25.47
N HIS A 916 -28.43 7.83 26.43
CA HIS A 916 -29.81 7.31 26.55
C HIS A 916 -30.40 6.60 25.29
N ILE A 917 -29.55 6.01 24.43
CA ILE A 917 -30.02 5.19 23.30
C ILE A 917 -30.79 3.95 23.80
N PRO A 918 -32.02 3.70 23.31
CA PRO A 918 -32.81 2.52 23.69
C PRO A 918 -32.09 1.19 23.45
N ILE A 919 -32.13 0.34 24.47
CA ILE A 919 -31.72 -1.08 24.35
C ILE A 919 -32.89 -1.92 23.88
N VAL A 920 -32.59 -3.04 23.22
CA VAL A 920 -33.59 -4.05 22.84
C VAL A 920 -34.07 -4.81 24.07
N THR A 921 -35.35 -5.15 24.12
CA THR A 921 -35.93 -5.94 25.20
C THR A 921 -36.71 -7.15 24.66
N SER A 922 -36.77 -8.21 25.47
CA SER A 922 -37.45 -9.47 25.12
C SER A 922 -38.70 -9.69 25.97
N ASP A 923 -39.71 -10.34 25.40
CA ASP A 923 -40.97 -10.73 26.06
C ASP A 923 -41.06 -12.23 26.38
N ARG A 924 -40.05 -13.03 26.03
CA ARG A 924 -39.89 -14.44 26.43
C ARG A 924 -38.43 -14.88 26.38
N LEU A 925 -38.11 -15.93 27.16
CA LEU A 925 -36.91 -16.75 27.02
C LEU A 925 -37.33 -18.21 26.77
N PHE A 926 -36.54 -18.99 26.04
CA PHE A 926 -36.87 -20.38 25.77
C PHE A 926 -35.63 -21.25 25.51
N ALA A 927 -35.80 -22.56 25.60
CA ALA A 927 -34.78 -23.54 25.20
C ALA A 927 -35.32 -24.51 24.15
N ARG A 928 -34.49 -24.81 23.15
CA ARG A 928 -34.73 -25.88 22.16
C ARG A 928 -33.62 -26.91 22.18
N HIS A 929 -33.90 -28.14 21.77
CA HIS A 929 -32.85 -29.12 21.49
C HIS A 929 -32.11 -28.75 20.19
N ARG A 930 -30.77 -28.65 20.22
CA ARG A 930 -29.97 -28.02 19.14
C ARG A 930 -30.02 -28.75 17.80
N GLN A 931 -30.34 -30.06 17.82
CA GLN A 931 -30.35 -30.91 16.62
C GLN A 931 -31.75 -31.08 16.01
N THR A 932 -32.79 -31.19 16.84
CA THR A 932 -34.18 -31.44 16.38
C THR A 932 -35.05 -30.17 16.33
N GLY A 933 -34.68 -29.11 17.06
CA GLY A 933 -35.47 -27.87 17.16
C GLY A 933 -36.65 -27.96 18.12
N GLU A 934 -36.89 -29.12 18.73
CA GLU A 934 -37.93 -29.37 19.74
C GLU A 934 -37.89 -28.32 20.86
N LEU A 935 -39.05 -27.76 21.23
CA LEU A 935 -39.16 -26.79 22.33
C LEU A 935 -39.17 -27.54 23.67
N LEU A 936 -38.19 -27.24 24.52
CA LEU A 936 -37.99 -27.94 25.80
C LEU A 936 -38.68 -27.21 26.97
N TRP A 937 -38.70 -25.88 26.94
CA TRP A 937 -39.43 -25.01 27.86
C TRP A 937 -39.46 -23.56 27.32
N ASP A 938 -40.38 -22.75 27.81
CA ASP A 938 -40.34 -21.29 27.71
C ASP A 938 -40.65 -20.60 29.05
N TYR A 939 -40.17 -19.37 29.21
CA TYR A 939 -40.38 -18.48 30.35
C TYR A 939 -40.92 -17.14 29.82
N THR A 940 -42.16 -16.81 30.17
CA THR A 940 -42.77 -15.50 29.93
C THR A 940 -42.68 -14.67 31.24
N PRO A 941 -42.14 -13.43 31.24
CA PRO A 941 -42.03 -12.60 32.43
C PRO A 941 -43.39 -12.03 32.84
N THR A 942 -43.60 -11.88 34.15
CA THR A 942 -44.91 -11.51 34.74
C THR A 942 -44.99 -10.06 35.22
N THR A 943 -43.93 -9.25 35.02
CA THR A 943 -43.81 -7.90 35.64
C THR A 943 -43.36 -6.81 34.68
N GLY A 944 -42.63 -7.14 33.61
CA GLY A 944 -42.02 -6.18 32.71
C GLY A 944 -41.02 -6.88 31.78
N ALA A 945 -40.48 -6.13 30.81
CA ALA A 945 -39.64 -6.69 29.76
C ALA A 945 -38.24 -7.10 30.26
N ILE A 946 -37.64 -8.06 29.56
CA ILE A 946 -36.30 -8.61 29.86
C ILE A 946 -35.26 -7.79 29.12
N LEU A 947 -34.17 -7.38 29.80
CA LEU A 947 -33.15 -6.51 29.23
C LEU A 947 -32.10 -7.36 28.48
N ASN A 948 -32.12 -7.32 27.13
CA ASN A 948 -31.29 -8.21 26.28
C ASN A 948 -29.79 -8.25 26.65
N PRO A 949 -29.09 -7.13 26.91
CA PRO A 949 -27.66 -7.16 27.23
C PRO A 949 -27.32 -7.76 28.61
N THR A 950 -28.34 -8.19 29.37
CA THR A 950 -28.18 -8.85 30.68
C THR A 950 -28.40 -10.36 30.65
N ILE A 951 -28.73 -10.96 29.50
CA ILE A 951 -28.97 -12.41 29.43
C ILE A 951 -27.61 -13.13 29.51
N THR A 952 -27.45 -13.94 30.56
CA THR A 952 -26.18 -14.58 30.94
C THR A 952 -26.43 -16.03 31.40
N MET A 953 -25.55 -16.98 31.07
CA MET A 953 -25.69 -18.38 31.47
C MET A 953 -24.42 -18.96 32.08
N ALA A 954 -24.57 -19.71 33.18
CA ALA A 954 -23.51 -20.53 33.77
C ALA A 954 -24.08 -21.59 34.71
N LYS A 955 -23.38 -22.73 34.86
CA LYS A 955 -23.69 -23.81 35.82
C LYS A 955 -25.17 -24.23 35.85
N ASN A 956 -25.71 -24.55 34.67
CA ASN A 956 -27.12 -24.89 34.43
C ASN A 956 -28.15 -23.83 34.89
N ARG A 957 -27.76 -22.57 35.03
CA ARG A 957 -28.67 -21.45 35.30
C ARG A 957 -28.56 -20.40 34.19
N LEU A 958 -29.69 -19.79 33.89
CA LEU A 958 -29.80 -18.60 33.05
C LEU A 958 -30.24 -17.44 33.97
N PHE A 959 -29.54 -16.32 33.85
CA PHE A 959 -29.68 -15.11 34.65
C PHE A 959 -30.01 -13.91 33.75
N PHE A 960 -30.81 -12.98 34.25
CA PHE A 960 -31.17 -11.74 33.55
C PHE A 960 -31.75 -10.71 34.52
N VAL A 961 -31.76 -9.45 34.10
CA VAL A 961 -32.56 -8.38 34.70
C VAL A 961 -33.86 -8.24 33.90
N GLN A 962 -34.99 -8.22 34.60
CA GLN A 962 -36.29 -7.84 34.05
C GLN A 962 -36.79 -6.56 34.73
N SER A 963 -37.48 -5.71 33.98
CA SER A 963 -38.21 -4.58 34.58
C SER A 963 -39.39 -5.08 35.44
N ASN A 964 -39.81 -4.26 36.39
CA ASN A 964 -41.04 -4.48 37.16
C ASN A 964 -42.20 -3.60 36.68
N ILE A 965 -42.02 -2.91 35.54
CA ILE A 965 -42.96 -1.95 34.97
C ILE A 965 -43.70 -2.62 33.80
N GLY A 966 -44.97 -3.02 34.02
CA GLY A 966 -45.72 -3.85 33.08
C GLY A 966 -45.87 -3.27 31.67
N SER A 967 -45.95 -1.94 31.52
CA SER A 967 -46.05 -1.28 30.22
C SER A 967 -44.83 -1.50 29.31
N THR A 968 -43.67 -1.87 29.87
CA THR A 968 -42.44 -2.13 29.07
C THR A 968 -42.56 -3.34 28.15
N LEU A 969 -43.47 -4.28 28.43
CA LEU A 969 -43.79 -5.40 27.52
C LEU A 969 -44.60 -4.94 26.29
N ASN A 970 -45.26 -3.78 26.40
CA ASN A 970 -46.16 -3.22 25.38
C ASN A 970 -45.50 -2.11 24.54
N GLU A 971 -44.22 -1.82 24.78
CA GLU A 971 -43.38 -0.95 23.95
C GLU A 971 -43.41 -1.42 22.48
N GLU A 972 -44.08 -0.68 21.60
CA GLU A 972 -44.32 -1.08 20.20
C GLU A 972 -43.01 -1.39 19.46
N THR A 973 -41.99 -0.59 19.72
CA THR A 973 -40.67 -0.69 19.09
C THR A 973 -39.82 -1.85 19.59
N GLY A 974 -40.23 -2.53 20.67
CA GLY A 974 -39.40 -3.51 21.40
C GLY A 974 -38.07 -2.96 21.93
N ARG A 975 -37.98 -1.63 22.07
CA ARG A 975 -36.76 -0.90 22.46
C ARG A 975 -37.09 0.16 23.51
N SER A 976 -36.47 0.10 24.68
CA SER A 976 -36.71 1.08 25.76
C SER A 976 -35.40 1.68 26.31
N LYS A 977 -35.48 2.93 26.79
CA LYS A 977 -34.37 3.60 27.49
C LYS A 977 -34.23 3.05 28.90
N LEU A 978 -33.00 2.91 29.41
CA LEU A 978 -32.78 2.36 30.76
C LEU A 978 -33.49 3.13 31.89
N PRO A 979 -33.54 4.47 31.91
CA PRO A 979 -34.35 5.19 32.90
C PRO A 979 -35.84 4.84 32.87
N ALA A 980 -36.41 4.48 31.71
CA ALA A 980 -37.80 4.05 31.61
C ALA A 980 -38.00 2.60 32.08
N LEU A 981 -36.97 1.76 31.99
CA LEU A 981 -36.96 0.36 32.47
C LEU A 981 -36.64 0.23 33.97
N LEU A 982 -35.91 1.19 34.53
CA LEU A 982 -35.27 1.13 35.87
C LEU A 982 -35.71 2.25 36.84
N ARG A 983 -36.68 3.10 36.48
CA ARG A 983 -37.27 4.13 37.39
C ARG A 983 -37.90 3.54 38.67
N GLU A 984 -38.18 2.24 38.65
CA GLU A 984 -38.66 1.43 39.76
C GLU A 984 -37.68 0.26 39.93
N ALA A 985 -37.52 -0.26 41.15
CA ALA A 985 -36.58 -1.35 41.42
C ALA A 985 -36.84 -2.55 40.50
N ALA A 986 -35.82 -2.98 39.75
CA ALA A 986 -35.89 -4.07 38.80
C ALA A 986 -35.81 -5.44 39.51
N THR A 987 -36.07 -6.54 38.80
CA THR A 987 -35.86 -7.89 39.34
C THR A 987 -34.69 -8.57 38.65
N LEU A 988 -33.70 -9.01 39.44
CA LEU A 988 -32.72 -10.00 39.02
C LEU A 988 -33.34 -11.40 39.16
N VAL A 989 -33.29 -12.20 38.10
CA VAL A 989 -33.90 -13.54 38.04
C VAL A 989 -32.82 -14.59 37.81
N ALA A 990 -32.98 -15.77 38.42
CA ALA A 990 -32.34 -16.99 37.97
C ALA A 990 -33.40 -18.05 37.63
N ILE A 991 -33.32 -18.62 36.44
CA ILE A 991 -34.07 -19.81 36.03
C ILE A 991 -33.12 -21.00 35.81
N ASP A 992 -33.61 -22.21 36.03
CA ASP A 992 -32.89 -23.43 35.73
C ASP A 992 -32.92 -23.70 34.22
N ALA A 993 -31.75 -23.94 33.62
CA ALA A 993 -31.61 -24.09 32.17
C ALA A 993 -32.14 -25.43 31.64
N THR A 994 -32.38 -26.41 32.50
CA THR A 994 -32.96 -27.71 32.11
C THR A 994 -34.49 -27.66 32.01
N SER A 995 -35.13 -26.92 32.91
CA SER A 995 -36.60 -26.94 33.13
C SER A 995 -37.31 -25.61 32.88
N GLY A 996 -36.59 -24.49 32.77
CA GLY A 996 -37.16 -23.13 32.65
C GLY A 996 -37.75 -22.58 33.95
N GLN A 997 -37.77 -23.37 35.03
CA GLN A 997 -38.38 -22.99 36.30
C GLN A 997 -37.55 -21.93 37.03
N VAL A 998 -38.23 -21.01 37.72
CA VAL A 998 -37.62 -19.96 38.53
C VAL A 998 -36.95 -20.58 39.77
N VAL A 999 -35.64 -20.40 39.89
CA VAL A 999 -34.86 -20.81 41.06
C VAL A 999 -34.90 -19.73 42.14
N TRP A 1000 -34.81 -18.45 41.74
CA TRP A 1000 -35.04 -17.30 42.62
C TRP A 1000 -35.33 -16.02 41.83
N LYS A 1001 -35.94 -15.06 42.51
CA LYS A 1001 -36.11 -13.66 42.08
C LYS A 1001 -35.65 -12.73 43.20
N ARG A 1002 -35.02 -11.61 42.87
CA ARG A 1002 -34.54 -10.60 43.82
C ARG A 1002 -34.78 -9.19 43.28
N ASN A 1003 -35.50 -8.36 44.02
CA ASN A 1003 -35.59 -6.94 43.69
C ASN A 1003 -34.22 -6.28 43.90
N ILE A 1004 -33.77 -5.50 42.92
CA ILE A 1004 -32.50 -4.78 42.94
C ILE A 1004 -32.70 -3.33 42.50
N ASP A 1005 -32.04 -2.41 43.19
CA ASP A 1005 -31.96 -1.01 42.77
C ASP A 1005 -30.82 -0.83 41.77
N LEU A 1006 -31.18 -0.34 40.59
CA LEU A 1006 -30.32 0.05 39.47
C LEU A 1006 -30.77 1.42 38.90
N SER A 1007 -31.54 2.20 39.66
CA SER A 1007 -32.21 3.41 39.18
C SER A 1007 -31.28 4.55 38.77
N SER A 1008 -30.00 4.49 39.18
CA SER A 1008 -28.96 5.43 38.73
C SER A 1008 -28.52 5.23 37.28
N ILE A 1009 -28.86 4.11 36.63
CA ILE A 1009 -28.25 3.69 35.37
C ILE A 1009 -29.02 4.22 34.15
N GLU A 1010 -28.31 4.93 33.26
CA GLU A 1010 -28.91 5.78 32.24
C GLU A 1010 -28.67 5.32 30.79
N HIS A 1011 -27.54 4.69 30.50
CA HIS A 1011 -27.08 4.44 29.12
C HIS A 1011 -26.84 2.96 28.80
N HIS A 1012 -26.07 2.24 29.61
CA HIS A 1012 -25.83 0.79 29.47
C HIS A 1012 -26.07 0.02 30.76
N LEU A 1013 -26.40 -1.26 30.62
CA LEU A 1013 -26.40 -2.25 31.69
C LEU A 1013 -26.02 -3.62 31.08
N TYR A 1014 -24.89 -4.17 31.50
CA TYR A 1014 -24.42 -5.51 31.15
C TYR A 1014 -24.51 -6.43 32.37
N LEU A 1015 -24.61 -7.74 32.13
CA LEU A 1015 -24.48 -8.77 33.16
C LEU A 1015 -23.46 -9.83 32.73
N SER A 1016 -22.57 -10.18 33.65
CA SER A 1016 -21.52 -11.20 33.49
C SER A 1016 -21.53 -12.18 34.66
N TYR A 1017 -21.09 -13.42 34.45
CA TYR A 1017 -20.93 -14.42 35.50
C TYR A 1017 -19.46 -14.84 35.66
N ALA A 1018 -18.99 -14.92 36.89
CA ALA A 1018 -17.73 -15.59 37.24
C ALA A 1018 -17.72 -16.05 38.71
N ALA A 1019 -17.04 -17.15 39.04
CA ALA A 1019 -16.79 -17.61 40.42
C ALA A 1019 -18.00 -17.54 41.39
N ASN A 1020 -19.17 -18.05 40.97
CA ASN A 1020 -20.45 -18.01 41.69
C ASN A 1020 -21.04 -16.60 41.94
N ARG A 1021 -20.62 -15.60 41.16
CA ARG A 1021 -21.05 -14.20 41.24
C ARG A 1021 -21.63 -13.73 39.91
N LEU A 1022 -22.57 -12.79 40.02
CA LEU A 1022 -23.15 -12.03 38.93
C LEU A 1022 -22.66 -10.59 39.07
N ILE A 1023 -21.97 -10.09 38.06
CA ILE A 1023 -21.44 -8.73 38.01
C ILE A 1023 -22.30 -7.95 37.03
N ALA A 1024 -23.10 -7.02 37.56
CA ALA A 1024 -23.84 -6.06 36.78
C ALA A 1024 -23.02 -4.77 36.66
N VAL A 1025 -22.81 -4.29 35.44
CA VAL A 1025 -22.08 -3.04 35.16
C VAL A 1025 -22.96 -2.15 34.32
N GLY A 1026 -23.24 -0.94 34.81
CA GLY A 1026 -24.02 0.03 34.06
C GLY A 1026 -23.47 1.45 34.13
N THR A 1027 -23.94 2.30 33.23
CA THR A 1027 -23.31 3.60 32.95
C THR A 1027 -24.30 4.75 32.99
N ARG A 1028 -23.80 5.91 33.44
CA ARG A 1028 -24.55 7.16 33.65
C ARG A 1028 -23.65 8.38 33.53
N ASN A 1029 -24.26 9.55 33.37
CA ASN A 1029 -23.57 10.84 33.43
C ASN A 1029 -23.55 11.40 34.86
N GLN A 1030 -22.61 12.31 35.13
CA GLN A 1030 -22.60 13.11 36.36
C GLN A 1030 -21.91 14.45 36.12
N GLY A 1031 -22.52 15.55 36.60
CA GLY A 1031 -22.11 16.91 36.27
C GLY A 1031 -22.67 17.36 34.91
N SER A 1032 -22.32 18.58 34.48
CA SER A 1032 -22.89 19.19 33.26
C SER A 1032 -21.83 19.93 32.42
N GLY A 1033 -22.16 20.13 31.13
CA GLY A 1033 -21.27 20.80 30.17
C GLY A 1033 -19.88 20.17 30.11
N LYS A 1034 -18.84 21.01 30.02
CA LYS A 1034 -17.42 20.55 29.97
C LYS A 1034 -16.94 19.86 31.25
N GLN A 1035 -17.66 19.97 32.36
CA GLN A 1035 -17.35 19.29 33.63
C GLN A 1035 -18.06 17.94 33.78
N GLY A 1036 -19.07 17.64 32.96
CA GLY A 1036 -19.73 16.34 32.94
C GLY A 1036 -18.74 15.20 32.70
N ARG A 1037 -18.84 14.12 33.47
CA ARG A 1037 -18.08 12.87 33.25
C ARG A 1037 -19.01 11.66 33.20
N VAL A 1038 -18.60 10.65 32.45
CA VAL A 1038 -19.25 9.33 32.47
C VAL A 1038 -18.79 8.56 33.71
N TRP A 1039 -19.74 7.92 34.38
CA TRP A 1039 -19.52 7.06 35.53
C TRP A 1039 -20.05 5.65 35.25
N TYR A 1040 -19.36 4.66 35.82
CA TYR A 1040 -19.73 3.26 35.77
C TYR A 1040 -20.06 2.80 37.20
N ASP A 1041 -21.27 2.29 37.39
CA ASP A 1041 -21.70 1.67 38.64
C ASP A 1041 -21.56 0.14 38.49
N VAL A 1042 -20.86 -0.50 39.44
CA VAL A 1042 -20.49 -1.93 39.40
C VAL A 1042 -21.09 -2.62 40.63
N HIS A 1043 -21.98 -3.57 40.40
CA HIS A 1043 -22.76 -4.26 41.42
C HIS A 1043 -22.48 -5.77 41.38
N CYS A 1044 -22.12 -6.38 42.51
CA CYS A 1044 -21.88 -7.82 42.62
C CYS A 1044 -22.98 -8.50 43.44
N TYR A 1045 -23.58 -9.54 42.86
CA TYR A 1045 -24.60 -10.37 43.48
C TYR A 1045 -24.17 -11.85 43.54
N SER A 1046 -24.63 -12.55 44.57
CA SER A 1046 -24.50 -14.01 44.69
C SER A 1046 -25.33 -14.73 43.63
N ALA A 1047 -24.70 -15.54 42.78
CA ALA A 1047 -25.42 -16.34 41.79
C ALA A 1047 -26.24 -17.49 42.42
N ARG A 1048 -26.05 -17.76 43.72
CA ARG A 1048 -26.77 -18.81 44.46
C ARG A 1048 -28.22 -18.41 44.75
N ASP A 1049 -28.44 -17.16 45.16
CA ASP A 1049 -29.66 -16.66 45.83
C ASP A 1049 -29.98 -15.17 45.55
N GLY A 1050 -29.21 -14.52 44.68
CA GLY A 1050 -29.38 -13.13 44.26
C GLY A 1050 -28.95 -12.08 45.28
N MET A 1051 -28.44 -12.46 46.46
CA MET A 1051 -28.12 -11.49 47.52
C MET A 1051 -26.94 -10.58 47.11
N PRO A 1052 -26.99 -9.26 47.37
CA PRO A 1052 -25.88 -8.37 47.09
C PRO A 1052 -24.66 -8.73 47.95
N GLN A 1053 -23.46 -8.54 47.40
CA GLN A 1053 -22.18 -8.83 48.08
C GLN A 1053 -21.33 -7.58 48.25
N TRP A 1054 -21.15 -6.82 47.16
CA TRP A 1054 -20.45 -5.54 47.16
C TRP A 1054 -20.96 -4.65 46.02
N LYS A 1055 -20.75 -3.34 46.12
CA LYS A 1055 -20.96 -2.38 45.02
C LYS A 1055 -19.89 -1.31 45.06
N THR A 1056 -19.54 -0.77 43.90
CA THR A 1056 -18.60 0.36 43.76
C THR A 1056 -19.01 1.24 42.57
N THR A 1057 -18.46 2.44 42.48
CA THR A 1057 -18.69 3.37 41.36
C THR A 1057 -17.40 4.08 40.99
N GLN A 1058 -17.21 4.33 39.70
CA GLN A 1058 -15.98 4.90 39.16
C GLN A 1058 -16.23 5.99 38.11
N ASN A 1059 -15.38 7.00 38.11
CA ASN A 1059 -15.30 8.01 37.06
C ASN A 1059 -14.42 7.48 35.92
N GLN A 1060 -14.96 7.38 34.71
CA GLN A 1060 -14.23 6.92 33.50
C GLN A 1060 -13.25 7.98 32.96
N GLN A 1061 -13.15 9.15 33.59
CA GLN A 1061 -12.30 10.29 33.19
C GLN A 1061 -12.67 10.92 31.83
N GLN A 1062 -13.51 10.27 31.02
CA GLN A 1062 -14.09 10.76 29.77
C GLN A 1062 -15.21 11.79 30.00
N ALA A 1063 -15.34 12.74 29.07
CA ALA A 1063 -16.46 13.67 29.03
C ALA A 1063 -17.77 12.96 28.65
N THR A 1064 -18.92 13.60 28.93
CA THR A 1064 -20.27 13.12 28.57
C THR A 1064 -20.67 13.52 27.16
N GLY A 1065 -21.67 12.81 26.60
CA GLY A 1065 -22.28 13.11 25.29
C GLY A 1065 -22.34 11.89 24.38
N GLY A 1066 -21.54 10.86 24.64
CA GLY A 1066 -21.64 9.52 24.07
C GLY A 1066 -21.20 9.40 22.60
N SER A 1067 -20.56 10.43 22.05
CA SER A 1067 -20.16 10.51 20.64
C SER A 1067 -18.95 9.64 20.28
N HIS A 1068 -18.28 9.08 21.28
CA HIS A 1068 -17.11 8.23 21.13
C HIS A 1068 -17.26 6.86 21.80
N GLY A 1069 -18.41 6.57 22.42
CA GLY A 1069 -18.72 5.30 23.07
C GLY A 1069 -18.12 5.12 24.47
N GLU A 1070 -17.75 6.23 25.10
CA GLU A 1070 -17.25 6.32 26.47
C GLU A 1070 -18.15 5.65 27.53
N GLN A 1071 -19.44 5.51 27.23
CA GLN A 1071 -20.52 4.93 28.04
C GLN A 1071 -20.86 3.47 27.68
N ASP A 1072 -20.15 2.87 26.72
CA ASP A 1072 -20.52 1.58 26.11
C ASP A 1072 -19.59 0.40 26.48
N HIS A 1073 -18.62 0.57 27.37
CA HIS A 1073 -17.55 -0.43 27.59
C HIS A 1073 -18.08 -1.65 28.35
N HIS A 1074 -18.10 -2.82 27.69
CA HIS A 1074 -18.39 -4.09 28.34
C HIS A 1074 -17.25 -4.48 29.31
N PRO A 1075 -17.55 -4.99 30.53
CA PRO A 1075 -16.52 -5.48 31.45
C PRO A 1075 -15.75 -6.69 30.89
N VAL A 1076 -14.58 -6.96 31.44
CA VAL A 1076 -13.83 -8.21 31.18
C VAL A 1076 -13.55 -8.90 32.50
N ILE A 1077 -13.67 -10.23 32.55
CA ILE A 1077 -13.33 -11.00 33.76
C ILE A 1077 -12.26 -12.04 33.44
N VAL A 1078 -11.11 -11.94 34.11
CA VAL A 1078 -10.00 -12.90 34.01
C VAL A 1078 -9.75 -13.50 35.39
N GLY A 1079 -9.98 -14.80 35.55
CA GLY A 1079 -9.77 -15.52 36.81
C GLY A 1079 -10.57 -14.97 38.00
N LYS A 1080 -9.93 -14.11 38.81
CA LYS A 1080 -10.49 -13.43 39.98
C LYS A 1080 -10.53 -11.90 39.83
N THR A 1081 -10.26 -11.34 38.66
CA THR A 1081 -10.21 -9.89 38.43
C THR A 1081 -11.30 -9.45 37.47
N VAL A 1082 -12.04 -8.40 37.84
CA VAL A 1082 -13.00 -7.71 36.97
C VAL A 1082 -12.36 -6.41 36.49
N TYR A 1083 -12.24 -6.24 35.18
CA TYR A 1083 -11.73 -5.04 34.54
C TYR A 1083 -12.92 -4.20 34.05
N VAL A 1084 -12.99 -2.96 34.53
CA VAL A 1084 -13.96 -1.95 34.11
C VAL A 1084 -13.16 -0.68 33.86
N GLU A 1085 -12.95 -0.33 32.60
CA GLU A 1085 -11.98 0.71 32.21
C GLU A 1085 -12.24 2.05 32.95
N PRO A 1086 -11.22 2.70 33.52
CA PRO A 1086 -9.78 2.40 33.40
C PRO A 1086 -9.24 1.46 34.50
N TYR A 1087 -10.07 0.98 35.42
CA TYR A 1087 -9.66 0.28 36.64
C TYR A 1087 -9.88 -1.24 36.58
N ALA A 1088 -9.41 -1.92 37.63
CA ALA A 1088 -9.63 -3.34 37.87
C ALA A 1088 -9.96 -3.57 39.35
N TYR A 1089 -10.72 -4.62 39.64
CA TYR A 1089 -11.25 -4.95 40.97
C TYR A 1089 -11.08 -6.44 41.25
N ASP A 1090 -10.77 -6.81 42.49
CA ASP A 1090 -10.90 -8.20 42.94
C ASP A 1090 -12.38 -8.60 42.97
N LEU A 1091 -12.70 -9.69 42.26
CA LEU A 1091 -14.05 -10.22 42.07
C LEU A 1091 -14.71 -10.64 43.40
N VAL A 1092 -13.91 -11.01 44.41
CA VAL A 1092 -14.43 -11.55 45.68
C VAL A 1092 -14.85 -10.43 46.64
N SER A 1093 -14.06 -9.37 46.75
CA SER A 1093 -14.18 -8.28 47.72
C SER A 1093 -14.71 -6.97 47.14
N GLY A 1094 -14.57 -6.73 45.83
CA GLY A 1094 -14.83 -5.45 45.20
C GLY A 1094 -13.74 -4.40 45.43
N GLN A 1095 -12.59 -4.77 46.01
CA GLN A 1095 -11.49 -3.84 46.24
C GLN A 1095 -10.78 -3.49 44.91
N GLN A 1096 -10.57 -2.19 44.67
CA GLN A 1096 -9.84 -1.71 43.50
C GLN A 1096 -8.36 -2.07 43.56
N LEU A 1097 -7.82 -2.58 42.46
CA LEU A 1097 -6.41 -2.94 42.31
C LEU A 1097 -5.57 -1.69 42.03
N GLN A 1098 -4.80 -1.26 43.03
CA GLN A 1098 -3.98 -0.02 43.02
C GLN A 1098 -3.01 0.11 41.83
N HIS A 1099 -2.55 -1.02 41.27
CA HIS A 1099 -1.56 -1.05 40.19
C HIS A 1099 -2.17 -0.97 38.78
N TRP A 1100 -3.50 -0.96 38.63
CA TRP A 1100 -4.15 -0.96 37.30
C TRP A 1100 -4.84 0.38 36.98
N ASN A 1101 -4.40 1.01 35.89
CA ASN A 1101 -4.97 2.25 35.34
C ASN A 1101 -4.77 2.28 33.81
N LEU A 1102 -5.66 1.62 33.08
CA LEU A 1102 -5.58 1.53 31.62
C LEU A 1102 -5.97 2.87 30.98
N ARG A 1103 -4.99 3.54 30.37
CA ARG A 1103 -5.21 4.76 29.59
C ARG A 1103 -4.98 4.50 28.10
N ARG A 1104 -6.06 4.20 27.37
CA ARG A 1104 -6.03 4.05 25.91
C ARG A 1104 -5.86 5.41 25.23
N GLY A 1105 -4.92 5.51 24.30
CA GLY A 1105 -4.71 6.73 23.50
C GLY A 1105 -5.76 6.88 22.40
N GLY A 1106 -6.37 8.06 22.28
CA GLY A 1106 -7.41 8.35 21.29
C GLY A 1106 -8.83 8.22 21.85
N HIS A 1107 -9.80 8.01 20.97
CA HIS A 1107 -11.23 8.20 21.26
C HIS A 1107 -11.94 7.02 21.98
N GLY A 1108 -11.23 6.04 22.53
CA GLY A 1108 -11.82 5.02 23.42
C GLY A 1108 -12.85 4.03 22.84
N CYS A 1109 -13.31 4.14 21.59
CA CYS A 1109 -14.52 3.50 21.05
C CYS A 1109 -14.56 1.95 20.94
N GLY A 1110 -13.66 1.20 21.58
CA GLY A 1110 -13.57 -0.26 21.46
C GLY A 1110 -13.88 -0.99 22.76
N ALA A 1111 -14.46 -2.19 22.67
CA ALA A 1111 -14.51 -3.11 23.80
C ALA A 1111 -13.09 -3.60 24.20
N MET A 1112 -12.94 -4.08 25.43
CA MET A 1112 -11.77 -4.87 25.85
C MET A 1112 -12.07 -6.37 25.66
N SER A 1113 -11.01 -7.15 25.42
CA SER A 1113 -11.03 -8.61 25.31
C SER A 1113 -9.77 -9.19 25.95
N ALA A 1114 -9.85 -10.36 26.55
CA ALA A 1114 -8.72 -11.03 27.21
C ALA A 1114 -8.64 -12.54 26.90
N SER A 1115 -7.59 -13.17 27.42
CA SER A 1115 -7.37 -14.62 27.45
C SER A 1115 -7.15 -15.09 28.91
N ALA A 1116 -7.21 -16.40 29.16
CA ALA A 1116 -6.90 -16.96 30.47
C ALA A 1116 -5.43 -16.75 30.90
N SER A 1117 -4.53 -16.49 29.96
CA SER A 1117 -3.13 -16.10 30.17
C SER A 1117 -2.86 -14.60 30.39
N THR A 1118 -3.89 -13.75 30.50
CA THR A 1118 -3.77 -12.29 30.69
C THR A 1118 -3.51 -11.90 32.15
#